data_AF-A0A812N0D8-F1
#
_entry.id   AF-A0A812N0D8-F1
#
_cell.length_a   1.000
_cell.length_b   1.000
_cell.length_c   1.000
_cell.angle_alpha   90.00
_cell.angle_beta   90.00
_cell.angle_gamma   90.00
#
_symmetry.space_group_name_H-M   'P 1'
#
loop_
_entity.id
_entity.type
_entity.pdbx_description
1 polymer ?
#
loop_
_entity_poly.entity_id
_entity_poly.type
_entity_poly.pdbx_seq_one_letter_code
_entity_poly.pdbx_strand_id
1 'polypeptide(L)'
;MHTCAAELSYWPLKMHRALQEAAEEGSCADLEYEGDLQGETQWVSQKCCASFPASVCNPTAKKMTPCKDEADFLPGNFLHEWCEFKGTVPETCATTKGCHAGEGWCHCDNSEACTAAGGAWKQWTCDAAVQEWDSEKHLAVQSAATGSCEDVDWHGQPMSVALQHESSKCCASYPASVCDPTAKKMTPCKDEADFMPSNVLHEWCELNPIPNASTCASHGCHGDGSYCHCSSHTSCASVGGSWKTSTCAEDLGHKDVAWHQAVAQASDEGTCAESRVHDSTVEDAISWSSRKCCSSYPANACHKGLKKMTPCKDEADFMPSNVLHEWCEFHGTVPETCGTTKGCHAGEGWCHCDNSEACTAAGGAWNQRTCDAAVQEWDSEKHLAVQSAATGSCEDVDWHGQPMSVALQHESSKCCASYPASVCDPTAKKMTPCKDEADFMPSNVVHEYCELHGASVDSDTCTAHGCRSNHGHCHCDSQPGCEGVGGTWKVTSCEMEIGYWEPAKHKALQEAEESGTCGVDNMYGDLAIMIDHAATKCCASFPATLCDKTARHMTPCKDDADYTPEKEMYAWCDFYGDGAVLPEETVCNAQEGCYGGQGWCHCDGATGCQATGGIWNAHTCAKEVSQWSPEQHKMLQKADEHGTCLDLEVHGMRAQDFVNWPAQQCCKSFPASICDKDVKAMTPCLRSQDFDHNKTMWAWCEGLYPVPAEADCLAQGCTGNEHHCHCETAAACTALGGKYVEHQCWQDLQWMAAEVHKGIAKAIGQGTCEDVEAQHGKLEYAVDWLGGPRFGDSSQNSWPHHHVALPWSGLFVGHVVCFIRICRTKFRAPFSLNPKP
;
A
#
# COMPACT_ATOMS: atom_id res chain seq x y z
N MET A 1 66.97 19.72 21.04
CA MET A 1 67.50 19.12 19.80
C MET A 1 69.01 19.03 19.94
N HIS A 2 69.53 17.80 20.11
CA HIS A 2 70.96 17.53 19.93
C HIS A 2 71.27 17.59 18.44
N THR A 3 72.33 18.30 18.04
CA THR A 3 72.79 18.24 16.65
C THR A 3 73.47 16.90 16.41
N CYS A 4 73.50 16.41 15.17
CA CYS A 4 74.23 15.19 14.82
C CYS A 4 75.70 15.21 15.27
N ALA A 5 76.35 16.37 15.22
CA ALA A 5 77.69 16.57 15.75
C ALA A 5 77.75 16.49 17.28
N ALA A 6 76.71 16.94 17.99
CA ALA A 6 76.61 16.81 19.44
C ALA A 6 76.38 15.36 19.84
N GLU A 7 75.50 14.63 19.14
CA GLU A 7 75.22 13.22 19.42
C GLU A 7 76.50 12.37 19.29
N LEU A 8 77.21 12.52 18.17
CA LEU A 8 78.50 11.88 17.96
C LEU A 8 79.55 12.26 19.01
N SER A 9 79.46 13.45 19.62
CA SER A 9 80.40 13.86 20.67
C SER A 9 80.11 13.25 22.05
N TYR A 10 78.90 12.72 22.27
CA TYR A 10 78.54 12.01 23.49
C TYR A 10 78.95 10.53 23.45
N TRP A 11 79.33 10.03 22.28
CA TRP A 11 79.69 8.63 22.11
C TRP A 11 81.02 8.33 22.83
N PRO A 12 81.09 7.24 23.61
CA PRO A 12 82.32 6.89 24.29
C PRO A 12 83.40 6.53 23.27
N LEU A 13 84.67 6.79 23.62
CA LEU A 13 85.84 6.51 22.77
C LEU A 13 85.88 5.07 22.23
N LYS A 14 85.33 4.10 22.99
CA LYS A 14 85.18 2.71 22.56
C LYS A 14 84.22 2.56 21.37
N MET A 15 83.13 3.33 21.35
CA MET A 15 82.15 3.31 20.26
C MET A 15 82.71 3.94 18.99
N HIS A 16 83.46 5.04 19.09
CA HIS A 16 84.21 5.59 17.94
C HIS A 16 85.23 4.61 17.37
N ARG A 17 85.91 3.84 18.22
CA ARG A 17 86.86 2.80 17.77
C ARG A 17 86.13 1.66 17.07
N ALA A 18 85.03 1.18 17.64
CA ALA A 18 84.22 0.13 17.04
C ALA A 18 83.65 0.57 15.67
N LEU A 19 83.20 1.81 15.52
CA LEU A 19 82.79 2.34 14.21
C LEU A 19 83.92 2.40 13.19
N GLN A 20 85.13 2.69 13.63
CA GLN A 20 86.29 2.74 12.74
C GLN A 20 86.67 1.34 12.27
N GLU A 21 86.63 0.35 13.15
CA GLU A 21 86.80 -1.07 12.82
C GLU A 21 85.68 -1.54 11.88
N ALA A 22 84.43 -1.17 12.15
CA ALA A 22 83.30 -1.44 11.27
C ALA A 22 83.47 -0.82 9.87
N ALA A 23 84.09 0.37 9.77
CA ALA A 23 84.36 1.03 8.49
C ALA A 23 85.37 0.29 7.64
N GLU A 24 86.33 -0.36 8.29
CA GLU A 24 87.37 -1.15 7.63
C GLU A 24 86.82 -2.52 7.20
N GLU A 25 85.93 -3.10 8.01
CA GLU A 25 85.35 -4.43 7.77
C GLU A 25 84.06 -4.40 6.92
N GLY A 26 83.39 -3.24 6.85
CA GLY A 26 82.10 -3.10 6.18
C GLY A 26 80.95 -3.82 6.89
N SER A 27 81.09 -4.11 8.19
CA SER A 27 80.12 -4.85 9.02
C SER A 27 80.31 -4.52 10.51
N CYS A 28 79.27 -4.70 11.32
CA CYS A 28 79.35 -4.62 12.79
C CYS A 28 79.07 -5.95 13.50
N ALA A 29 78.92 -7.05 12.75
CA ALA A 29 78.43 -8.33 13.25
C ALA A 29 79.34 -9.00 14.31
N ASP A 30 80.61 -8.61 14.41
CA ASP A 30 81.61 -9.25 15.28
C ASP A 30 82.33 -8.27 16.23
N LEU A 31 81.80 -7.05 16.40
CA LEU A 31 82.43 -6.00 17.21
C LEU A 31 81.88 -5.99 18.63
N GLU A 32 82.75 -6.18 19.63
CA GLU A 32 82.36 -6.16 21.04
C GLU A 32 82.08 -4.73 21.53
N TYR A 33 80.80 -4.41 21.70
CA TYR A 33 80.32 -3.20 22.39
C TYR A 33 79.29 -3.58 23.46
N GLU A 34 79.24 -2.82 24.56
CA GLU A 34 78.22 -2.97 25.62
C GLU A 34 76.88 -2.40 25.10
N GLY A 35 76.22 -3.11 24.19
CA GLY A 35 74.94 -2.72 23.58
C GLY A 35 74.81 -3.15 22.11
N ASP A 36 73.68 -2.80 21.47
CA ASP A 36 73.45 -3.05 20.05
C ASP A 36 74.13 -1.96 19.19
N LEU A 37 75.42 -2.16 18.90
CA LEU A 37 76.21 -1.24 18.06
C LEU A 37 75.59 -1.04 16.67
N GLN A 38 74.99 -2.09 16.11
CA GLN A 38 74.35 -2.04 14.80
C GLN A 38 73.09 -1.17 14.85
N GLY A 39 72.22 -1.38 15.83
CA GLY A 39 71.01 -0.58 16.04
C GLY A 39 71.31 0.90 16.27
N GLU A 40 72.24 1.22 17.17
CA GLU A 40 72.64 2.61 17.49
C GLU A 40 73.26 3.33 16.28
N THR A 41 74.13 2.64 15.53
CA THR A 41 74.78 3.21 14.34
C THR A 41 73.79 3.41 13.20
N GLN A 42 72.86 2.47 13.01
CA GLN A 42 71.77 2.62 12.05
C GLN A 42 70.88 3.80 12.41
N TRP A 43 70.50 3.95 13.68
CA TRP A 43 69.67 5.06 14.17
C TRP A 43 70.31 6.43 13.91
N VAL A 44 71.58 6.65 14.29
CA VAL A 44 72.26 7.92 14.01
C VAL A 44 72.41 8.15 12.51
N SER A 45 72.76 7.12 11.74
CA SER A 45 72.92 7.24 10.29
C SER A 45 71.63 7.66 9.58
N GLN A 46 70.47 7.19 10.04
CA GLN A 46 69.16 7.54 9.49
C GLN A 46 68.81 9.01 9.76
N LYS A 47 69.13 9.54 10.94
CA LYS A 47 68.81 10.92 11.32
C LYS A 47 69.82 11.96 10.81
N CYS A 48 71.06 11.55 10.56
CA CYS A 48 72.18 12.48 10.38
C CYS A 48 72.85 12.43 9.01
N CYS A 49 72.59 11.41 8.20
CA CYS A 49 73.19 11.29 6.88
C CYS A 49 72.18 11.59 5.77
N ALA A 50 72.66 12.25 4.71
CA ALA A 50 71.81 12.69 3.60
C ALA A 50 71.47 11.59 2.57
N SER A 51 72.01 10.39 2.72
CA SER A 51 71.86 9.28 1.75
C SER A 51 71.66 7.95 2.48
N PHE A 52 70.83 7.06 1.92
CA PHE A 52 70.62 5.71 2.46
C PHE A 52 71.14 4.64 1.45
N PRO A 53 71.76 3.52 1.89
CA PRO A 53 72.16 3.23 3.27
C PRO A 53 73.32 4.13 3.72
N ALA A 54 73.23 4.64 4.94
CA ALA A 54 74.26 5.50 5.54
C ALA A 54 75.03 4.84 6.68
N SER A 55 74.77 3.55 6.95
CA SER A 55 75.42 2.86 8.06
C SER A 55 76.66 2.12 7.59
N VAL A 56 77.74 2.36 8.31
CA VAL A 56 79.01 1.63 8.16
C VAL A 56 78.87 0.14 8.53
N CYS A 57 77.91 -0.18 9.41
CA CYS A 57 77.63 -1.54 9.86
C CYS A 57 76.88 -2.38 8.81
N ASN A 58 76.22 -1.74 7.84
CA ASN A 58 75.45 -2.44 6.81
C ASN A 58 75.38 -1.59 5.53
N PRO A 59 76.49 -1.52 4.76
CA PRO A 59 76.58 -0.71 3.55
C PRO A 59 75.68 -1.22 2.41
N THR A 60 75.13 -2.44 2.54
CA THR A 60 74.22 -3.06 1.57
C THR A 60 72.74 -3.00 2.00
N ALA A 61 72.43 -2.34 3.12
CA ALA A 61 71.04 -2.23 3.59
C ALA A 61 70.18 -1.53 2.54
N LYS A 62 68.96 -2.03 2.32
CA LYS A 62 67.94 -1.40 1.47
C LYS A 62 67.02 -0.52 2.29
N LYS A 63 66.47 0.53 1.66
CA LYS A 63 65.51 1.41 2.33
C LYS A 63 64.30 0.57 2.71
N MET A 64 63.98 0.50 4.00
CA MET A 64 62.81 -0.26 4.43
C MET A 64 61.55 0.52 4.08
N THR A 65 60.78 -0.04 3.17
CA THR A 65 59.44 0.41 2.77
C THR A 65 58.40 -0.51 3.40
N PRO A 66 57.17 -0.05 3.67
CA PRO A 66 56.08 -0.91 4.12
C PRO A 66 55.65 -1.92 3.02
N CYS A 67 56.12 -1.71 1.80
CA CYS A 67 55.78 -2.47 0.60
C CYS A 67 56.60 -3.74 0.45
N LYS A 68 56.00 -4.74 -0.20
CA LYS A 68 56.68 -5.99 -0.59
C LYS A 68 58.00 -5.74 -1.31
N ASP A 69 57.98 -4.85 -2.30
CA ASP A 69 59.13 -4.47 -3.11
C ASP A 69 59.37 -2.97 -3.02
N GLU A 70 60.64 -2.56 -2.98
CA GLU A 70 61.02 -1.14 -2.96
C GLU A 70 60.53 -0.39 -4.22
N ALA A 71 60.37 -1.11 -5.34
CA ALA A 71 59.81 -0.56 -6.58
C ALA A 71 58.32 -0.20 -6.47
N ASP A 72 57.60 -0.82 -5.54
CA ASP A 72 56.18 -0.53 -5.28
C ASP A 72 56.01 0.64 -4.33
N PHE A 73 57.09 1.15 -3.73
CA PHE A 73 57.03 2.28 -2.82
C PHE A 73 56.79 3.59 -3.57
N LEU A 74 55.82 4.36 -3.06
CA LEU A 74 55.39 5.64 -3.60
C LEU A 74 55.91 6.77 -2.69
N PRO A 75 57.19 7.17 -2.83
CA PRO A 75 57.85 8.11 -1.90
C PRO A 75 57.17 9.49 -1.86
N GLY A 76 56.52 9.90 -2.95
CA GLY A 76 55.83 11.18 -3.06
C GLY A 76 54.41 11.21 -2.50
N ASN A 77 53.82 10.06 -2.14
CA ASN A 77 52.48 10.03 -1.55
C ASN A 77 52.52 10.64 -0.15
N PHE A 78 51.42 11.28 0.27
CA PHE A 78 51.31 11.85 1.61
C PHE A 78 50.79 10.79 2.59
N LEU A 79 51.62 10.43 3.57
CA LEU A 79 51.22 9.51 4.64
C LEU A 79 50.34 10.25 5.65
N HIS A 80 50.84 11.38 6.15
CA HIS A 80 50.11 12.26 7.06
C HIS A 80 50.08 13.69 6.54
N GLU A 81 48.97 14.36 6.79
CA GLU A 81 48.83 15.80 6.56
C GLU A 81 48.24 16.41 7.82
N TRP A 82 48.79 17.53 8.27
CA TRP A 82 48.28 18.24 9.44
C TRP A 82 48.54 19.73 9.34
N CYS A 83 47.83 20.48 10.17
CA CYS A 83 48.05 21.90 10.32
C CYS A 83 48.94 22.18 11.53
N GLU A 84 50.14 22.74 11.31
CA GLU A 84 51.08 23.08 12.38
C GLU A 84 50.96 24.55 12.77
N PHE A 85 50.88 24.83 14.07
CA PHE A 85 50.86 26.20 14.60
C PHE A 85 52.17 26.52 15.34
N LYS A 86 52.70 27.73 15.13
CA LYS A 86 53.86 28.21 15.88
C LYS A 86 53.41 28.78 17.23
N GLY A 87 53.57 28.00 18.30
CA GLY A 87 53.21 28.40 19.67
C GLY A 87 51.88 27.80 20.11
N THR A 88 51.13 28.52 20.95
CA THR A 88 49.80 28.09 21.36
C THR A 88 48.82 28.14 20.19
N VAL A 89 47.94 27.13 20.10
CA VAL A 89 46.86 27.08 19.12
C VAL A 89 46.10 28.42 19.10
N PRO A 90 46.04 29.12 17.96
CA PRO A 90 45.33 30.40 17.88
C PRO A 90 43.84 30.23 18.18
N GLU A 91 43.22 31.17 18.89
CA GLU A 91 41.76 31.21 19.07
C GLU A 91 41.02 31.22 17.72
N THR A 92 41.68 31.75 16.68
CA THR A 92 41.16 31.76 15.31
C THR A 92 40.96 30.37 14.73
N CYS A 93 41.65 29.32 15.22
CA CYS A 93 41.40 27.95 14.77
C CYS A 93 39.97 27.50 15.07
N ALA A 94 39.45 27.80 16.27
CA ALA A 94 38.09 27.41 16.66
C ALA A 94 36.99 28.08 15.81
N THR A 95 37.32 29.19 15.15
CA THR A 95 36.38 29.98 14.34
C THR A 95 36.63 29.86 12.84
N THR A 96 37.69 29.16 12.41
CA THR A 96 38.03 29.03 10.98
C THR A 96 37.27 27.85 10.37
N LYS A 97 36.55 28.10 9.28
CA LYS A 97 35.79 27.06 8.56
C LYS A 97 36.76 25.97 8.04
N GLY A 98 36.49 24.72 8.39
CA GLY A 98 37.34 23.57 8.07
C GLY A 98 38.52 23.37 9.02
N CYS A 99 38.45 23.90 10.25
CA CYS A 99 39.39 23.63 11.33
C CYS A 99 38.68 23.33 12.67
N HIS A 100 39.32 22.52 13.52
CA HIS A 100 38.84 22.08 14.82
C HIS A 100 39.90 22.32 15.87
N ALA A 101 39.56 23.08 16.91
CA ALA A 101 40.42 23.26 18.08
C ALA A 101 39.87 22.47 19.28
N GLY A 102 40.75 21.76 19.99
CA GLY A 102 40.49 21.24 21.34
C GLY A 102 41.42 21.88 22.36
N GLU A 103 41.44 21.37 23.60
CA GLU A 103 42.43 21.82 24.61
C GLU A 103 43.85 21.47 24.15
N GLY A 104 44.53 22.46 23.55
CA GLY A 104 45.93 22.37 23.13
C GLY A 104 46.20 21.81 21.73
N TRP A 105 45.19 21.51 20.92
CA TRP A 105 45.39 21.03 19.54
C TRP A 105 44.47 21.72 18.54
N CYS A 106 44.89 21.77 17.27
CA CYS A 106 44.07 22.22 16.15
C CYS A 106 44.29 21.35 14.91
N HIS A 107 43.22 20.80 14.36
CA HIS A 107 43.20 20.04 13.11
C HIS A 107 42.51 20.87 12.02
N CYS A 108 42.94 20.77 10.77
CA CYS A 108 42.27 21.44 9.65
C CYS A 108 42.14 20.48 8.47
N ASP A 109 41.06 20.60 7.71
CA ASP A 109 40.68 19.65 6.67
C ASP A 109 41.54 19.77 5.41
N ASN A 110 42.15 20.94 5.20
CA ASN A 110 43.00 21.22 4.04
C ASN A 110 43.95 22.40 4.29
N SER A 111 44.84 22.61 3.33
CA SER A 111 45.86 23.66 3.38
C SER A 111 45.29 25.08 3.40
N GLU A 112 44.15 25.31 2.74
CA GLU A 112 43.49 26.62 2.72
C GLU A 112 42.91 26.97 4.09
N ALA A 113 42.18 26.03 4.70
CA ALA A 113 41.63 26.16 6.05
C ALA A 113 42.75 26.34 7.08
N CYS A 114 43.82 25.54 6.96
CA CYS A 114 44.99 25.66 7.83
C CYS A 114 45.66 27.03 7.76
N THR A 115 45.86 27.55 6.56
CA THR A 115 46.44 28.88 6.36
C THR A 115 45.52 29.97 6.90
N ALA A 116 44.20 29.83 6.70
CA ALA A 116 43.20 30.75 7.22
C ALA A 116 43.16 30.75 8.76
N ALA A 117 43.42 29.62 9.41
CA ALA A 117 43.51 29.50 10.86
C ALA A 117 44.81 30.11 11.44
N GLY A 118 45.76 30.51 10.59
CA GLY A 118 47.07 31.01 10.98
C GLY A 118 48.12 29.91 11.17
N GLY A 119 47.83 28.69 10.73
CA GLY A 119 48.74 27.56 10.73
C GLY A 119 49.52 27.43 9.43
N ALA A 120 50.50 26.55 9.43
CA ALA A 120 51.24 26.12 8.26
C ALA A 120 50.86 24.68 7.93
N TRP A 121 50.34 24.43 6.74
CA TRP A 121 50.04 23.07 6.30
C TRP A 121 51.34 22.29 6.18
N LYS A 122 51.40 21.17 6.87
CA LYS A 122 52.50 20.22 6.84
C LYS A 122 52.01 18.95 6.20
N GLN A 123 52.85 18.46 5.31
CA GLN A 123 52.65 17.19 4.64
C GLN A 123 53.87 16.35 4.93
N TRP A 124 53.60 15.12 5.35
CA TRP A 124 54.61 14.13 5.63
C TRP A 124 54.47 13.05 4.59
N THR A 125 55.37 13.11 3.63
CA THR A 125 55.42 12.15 2.54
C THR A 125 55.82 10.79 3.07
N CYS A 126 55.44 9.74 2.36
CA CYS A 126 55.90 8.38 2.61
C CYS A 126 57.43 8.33 2.74
N ASP A 127 58.16 9.07 1.90
CA ASP A 127 59.62 9.12 1.96
C ASP A 127 60.16 9.71 3.27
N ALA A 128 59.53 10.80 3.73
CA ALA A 128 59.90 11.47 4.96
C ALA A 128 59.42 10.71 6.21
N ALA A 129 58.30 10.00 6.13
CA ALA A 129 57.81 9.14 7.20
C ALA A 129 58.74 7.93 7.39
N VAL A 130 59.13 7.28 6.31
CA VAL A 130 60.11 6.19 6.33
C VAL A 130 61.46 6.61 6.94
N GLN A 131 61.84 7.89 6.81
CA GLN A 131 63.06 8.47 7.40
C GLN A 131 62.92 8.76 8.91
N GLU A 132 61.70 8.96 9.42
CA GLU A 132 61.41 9.36 10.80
C GLU A 132 60.79 8.26 11.67
N TRP A 133 60.31 7.15 11.08
CA TRP A 133 59.83 5.97 11.83
C TRP A 133 60.88 5.49 12.84
N ASP A 134 60.47 5.36 14.11
CA ASP A 134 61.32 5.35 15.30
C ASP A 134 62.28 4.13 15.42
N SER A 135 63.13 4.14 16.45
CA SER A 135 64.24 3.18 16.71
C SER A 135 63.87 1.68 16.82
N GLU A 136 62.58 1.29 16.84
CA GLU A 136 62.12 -0.09 17.02
C GLU A 136 62.06 -0.92 15.70
N LYS A 137 62.50 -0.31 14.58
CA LYS A 137 62.47 -0.83 13.21
C LYS A 137 63.36 -2.06 12.92
N HIS A 138 64.20 -2.53 13.84
CA HIS A 138 64.89 -3.82 13.69
C HIS A 138 63.91 -5.02 13.78
N LEU A 139 62.78 -4.85 14.47
CA LEU A 139 61.74 -5.87 14.60
C LEU A 139 61.03 -6.14 13.28
N ALA A 140 60.76 -5.11 12.47
CA ALA A 140 60.19 -5.26 11.13
C ALA A 140 61.16 -5.97 10.14
N VAL A 141 62.48 -5.84 10.33
CA VAL A 141 63.49 -6.62 9.56
C VAL A 141 63.44 -8.10 9.95
N GLN A 142 63.22 -8.40 11.24
CA GLN A 142 63.02 -9.77 11.71
C GLN A 142 61.70 -10.37 11.18
N SER A 143 60.60 -9.61 11.19
CA SER A 143 59.30 -10.03 10.64
C SER A 143 59.32 -10.26 9.12
N ALA A 144 60.00 -9.40 8.37
CA ALA A 144 60.18 -9.54 6.93
C ALA A 144 60.95 -10.84 6.57
N ALA A 145 61.88 -11.25 7.44
CA ALA A 145 62.67 -12.47 7.26
C ALA A 145 61.90 -13.75 7.63
N THR A 146 60.91 -13.66 8.53
CA THR A 146 60.03 -14.78 8.90
C THR A 146 58.80 -14.91 8.00
N GLY A 147 58.45 -13.84 7.26
CA GLY A 147 57.25 -13.80 6.43
C GLY A 147 55.95 -13.65 7.22
N SER A 148 56.03 -13.14 8.46
CA SER A 148 54.87 -12.84 9.32
C SER A 148 55.19 -11.70 10.29
N CYS A 149 54.22 -10.82 10.49
CA CYS A 149 54.28 -9.70 11.43
C CYS A 149 53.37 -9.88 12.67
N GLU A 150 52.70 -11.02 12.81
CA GLU A 150 51.71 -11.25 13.86
C GLU A 150 52.34 -11.39 15.27
N ASP A 151 53.56 -11.90 15.34
CA ASP A 151 54.26 -12.13 16.61
C ASP A 151 55.10 -10.93 17.08
N VAL A 152 55.04 -9.81 16.36
CA VAL A 152 55.81 -8.60 16.67
C VAL A 152 54.88 -7.52 17.19
N ASP A 153 55.05 -7.21 18.48
CA ASP A 153 54.30 -6.18 19.16
C ASP A 153 54.90 -4.79 18.89
N TRP A 154 54.10 -3.89 18.34
CA TRP A 154 54.40 -2.47 18.17
C TRP A 154 53.46 -1.66 19.06
N HIS A 155 53.94 -1.22 20.23
CA HIS A 155 53.16 -0.43 21.19
C HIS A 155 51.80 -1.04 21.61
N GLY A 156 51.73 -2.36 21.77
CA GLY A 156 50.53 -3.08 22.24
C GLY A 156 49.61 -3.58 21.12
N GLN A 157 50.03 -3.52 19.86
CA GLN A 157 49.31 -4.03 18.69
C GLN A 157 50.25 -4.82 17.77
N PRO A 158 49.75 -5.84 17.03
CA PRO A 158 50.56 -6.55 16.04
C PRO A 158 51.13 -5.60 14.98
N MET A 159 52.36 -5.86 14.55
CA MET A 159 53.06 -5.09 13.52
C MET A 159 52.29 -5.07 12.18
N SER A 160 51.53 -6.12 11.87
CA SER A 160 50.65 -6.16 10.69
C SER A 160 49.58 -5.07 10.71
N VAL A 161 49.00 -4.79 11.89
CA VAL A 161 48.05 -3.70 12.12
C VAL A 161 48.77 -2.35 12.06
N ALA A 162 49.94 -2.27 12.71
CA ALA A 162 50.73 -1.04 12.77
C ALA A 162 51.26 -0.57 11.42
N LEU A 163 51.49 -1.47 10.44
CA LEU A 163 51.97 -1.14 9.09
C LEU A 163 50.84 -1.02 8.05
N GLN A 164 49.58 -1.22 8.45
CA GLN A 164 48.45 -1.24 7.53
C GLN A 164 48.21 0.13 6.87
N HIS A 165 48.22 1.19 7.67
CA HIS A 165 47.98 2.56 7.20
C HIS A 165 49.09 3.03 6.24
N GLU A 166 50.31 2.65 6.56
CA GLU A 166 51.53 2.96 5.83
C GLU A 166 51.55 2.21 4.51
N SER A 167 51.22 0.92 4.53
CA SER A 167 51.20 0.09 3.33
C SER A 167 50.11 0.52 2.35
N SER A 168 48.91 0.83 2.84
CA SER A 168 47.78 1.26 1.97
C SER A 168 48.04 2.58 1.23
N LYS A 169 48.79 3.52 1.85
CA LYS A 169 49.10 4.82 1.25
C LYS A 169 50.42 4.85 0.48
N CYS A 170 51.41 4.09 0.92
CA CYS A 170 52.76 4.18 0.40
C CYS A 170 53.13 3.05 -0.58
N CYS A 171 52.24 2.07 -0.82
CA CYS A 171 52.50 0.96 -1.72
C CYS A 171 51.55 0.91 -2.91
N ALA A 172 52.11 0.68 -4.09
CA ALA A 172 51.36 0.50 -5.32
C ALA A 172 50.52 -0.80 -5.34
N SER A 173 50.90 -1.81 -4.53
CA SER A 173 50.39 -3.20 -4.61
C SER A 173 49.73 -3.72 -3.32
N TYR A 174 49.10 -2.85 -2.52
CA TYR A 174 48.38 -3.24 -1.30
C TYR A 174 47.22 -4.22 -1.57
N PRO A 175 47.01 -5.30 -0.76
CA PRO A 175 47.56 -5.61 0.56
C PRO A 175 48.94 -6.29 0.58
N ALA A 176 49.57 -6.53 -0.57
CA ALA A 176 50.92 -7.12 -0.59
C ALA A 176 51.92 -6.18 0.09
N SER A 177 52.42 -6.59 1.25
CA SER A 177 53.28 -5.78 2.10
C SER A 177 54.51 -6.57 2.52
N VAL A 178 55.37 -5.95 3.32
CA VAL A 178 56.48 -6.66 3.97
C VAL A 178 55.99 -7.77 4.92
N CYS A 179 54.77 -7.65 5.46
CA CYS A 179 54.17 -8.57 6.41
C CYS A 179 53.44 -9.75 5.76
N ASP A 180 52.94 -9.56 4.54
CA ASP A 180 52.35 -10.61 3.72
C ASP A 180 52.70 -10.36 2.24
N PRO A 181 53.87 -10.84 1.77
CA PRO A 181 54.34 -10.59 0.41
C PRO A 181 53.56 -11.36 -0.66
N THR A 182 52.68 -12.26 -0.23
CA THR A 182 51.86 -13.12 -1.10
C THR A 182 50.38 -12.72 -1.11
N ALA A 183 49.95 -11.83 -0.21
CA ALA A 183 48.60 -11.30 -0.18
C ALA A 183 48.23 -10.73 -1.55
N LYS A 184 47.04 -11.10 -2.01
CA LYS A 184 46.44 -10.54 -3.22
C LYS A 184 45.36 -9.56 -2.83
N LYS A 185 45.22 -8.51 -3.63
CA LYS A 185 44.07 -7.60 -3.52
C LYS A 185 42.83 -8.36 -3.96
N MET A 186 42.01 -8.74 -3.00
CA MET A 186 40.72 -9.36 -3.28
C MET A 186 39.67 -8.27 -3.46
N THR A 187 38.78 -8.44 -4.43
CA THR A 187 37.58 -7.60 -4.58
C THR A 187 36.38 -8.35 -3.97
N PRO A 188 35.32 -7.65 -3.55
CA PRO A 188 34.09 -8.31 -3.12
C PRO A 188 33.34 -8.99 -4.28
N CYS A 189 33.79 -8.80 -5.53
CA CYS A 189 33.12 -9.29 -6.73
C CYS A 189 33.49 -10.72 -7.06
N LYS A 190 32.62 -11.40 -7.81
CA LYS A 190 32.89 -12.74 -8.34
C LYS A 190 34.20 -12.77 -9.14
N ASP A 191 34.35 -11.81 -10.04
CA ASP A 191 35.50 -11.63 -10.91
C ASP A 191 36.10 -10.23 -10.69
N GLU A 192 37.42 -10.12 -10.67
CA GLU A 192 38.12 -8.83 -10.49
C GLU A 192 37.74 -7.81 -11.58
N ALA A 193 37.45 -8.29 -12.80
CA ALA A 193 37.02 -7.45 -13.91
C ALA A 193 35.64 -6.81 -13.71
N ASP A 194 34.81 -7.36 -12.81
CA ASP A 194 33.50 -6.80 -12.48
C ASP A 194 33.59 -5.68 -11.43
N PHE A 195 34.78 -5.47 -10.85
CA PHE A 195 34.98 -4.42 -9.88
C PHE A 195 34.94 -3.05 -10.54
N MET A 196 34.08 -2.18 -10.03
CA MET A 196 33.86 -0.82 -10.50
C MET A 196 34.57 0.17 -9.56
N PRO A 197 35.89 0.42 -9.73
CA PRO A 197 36.71 1.17 -8.77
C PRO A 197 36.24 2.60 -8.54
N SER A 198 35.65 3.23 -9.55
CA SER A 198 35.22 4.63 -9.51
C SER A 198 33.80 4.84 -8.96
N ASN A 199 33.05 3.77 -8.69
CA ASN A 199 31.70 3.91 -8.15
C ASN A 199 31.76 4.47 -6.73
N VAL A 200 30.84 5.38 -6.41
CA VAL A 200 30.69 5.93 -5.07
C VAL A 200 30.07 4.85 -4.19
N LEU A 201 30.83 4.41 -3.19
CA LEU A 201 30.42 3.39 -2.25
C LEU A 201 29.73 4.02 -1.04
N HIS A 202 30.44 4.95 -0.39
CA HIS A 202 29.92 5.79 0.68
C HIS A 202 29.91 7.25 0.26
N GLU A 203 28.90 7.98 0.72
CA GLU A 203 28.87 9.43 0.73
C GLU A 203 28.38 9.89 2.09
N TRP A 204 29.00 10.94 2.62
CA TRP A 204 28.63 11.47 3.93
C TRP A 204 28.90 12.97 3.99
N CYS A 205 28.18 13.62 4.89
CA CYS A 205 28.46 14.99 5.25
C CYS A 205 29.41 15.02 6.45
N GLU A 206 30.59 15.58 6.26
CA GLU A 206 31.54 15.80 7.34
C GLU A 206 31.24 17.15 8.02
N LEU A 207 30.88 17.10 9.31
CA LEU A 207 30.39 18.24 10.08
C LEU A 207 31.18 18.44 11.35
N ASN A 208 31.72 19.64 11.49
CA ASN A 208 32.86 19.78 12.36
C ASN A 208 33.07 21.29 12.69
N PRO A 209 32.72 21.76 13.92
CA PRO A 209 32.12 21.00 15.01
C PRO A 209 30.71 20.51 14.67
N ILE A 210 30.31 19.36 15.22
CA ILE A 210 28.97 18.81 15.03
C ILE A 210 27.94 19.80 15.61
N PRO A 211 27.03 20.36 14.80
CA PRO A 211 26.02 21.28 15.30
C PRO A 211 25.07 20.55 16.27
N ASN A 212 24.52 21.29 17.24
CA ASN A 212 23.51 20.71 18.13
C ASN A 212 22.30 20.22 17.32
N ALA A 213 21.52 19.29 17.90
CA ALA A 213 20.38 18.67 17.23
C ALA A 213 19.40 19.68 16.61
N SER A 214 19.15 20.82 17.26
CA SER A 214 18.24 21.86 16.73
C SER A 214 18.80 22.56 15.49
N THR A 215 20.12 22.85 15.49
CA THR A 215 20.80 23.46 14.36
C THR A 215 20.90 22.46 13.20
N CYS A 216 21.21 21.19 13.49
CA CYS A 216 21.21 20.13 12.48
C CYS A 216 19.83 19.99 11.79
N ALA A 217 18.76 19.90 12.58
CA ALA A 217 17.38 19.78 12.09
C ALA A 217 16.94 21.01 11.27
N SER A 218 17.30 22.22 11.70
CA SER A 218 16.91 23.48 11.02
C SER A 218 17.45 23.63 9.59
N HIS A 219 18.40 22.79 9.21
CA HIS A 219 19.06 22.78 7.91
C HIS A 219 18.77 21.50 7.10
N GLY A 220 17.75 20.73 7.50
CA GLY A 220 17.32 19.52 6.79
C GLY A 220 18.31 18.35 6.94
N CYS A 221 18.99 18.27 8.08
CA CYS A 221 19.84 17.14 8.46
C CYS A 221 19.30 16.49 9.75
N HIS A 222 19.58 15.21 9.98
CA HIS A 222 19.14 14.51 11.19
C HIS A 222 20.20 14.56 12.28
N GLY A 223 19.89 15.06 13.48
CA GLY A 223 20.85 15.10 14.58
C GLY A 223 20.27 14.58 15.91
N ASP A 224 21.05 13.75 16.59
CA ASP A 224 20.71 13.16 17.90
C ASP A 224 21.44 13.83 19.08
N GLY A 225 22.18 14.90 18.80
CA GLY A 225 22.99 15.65 19.77
C GLY A 225 24.45 15.20 19.86
N SER A 226 24.80 14.03 19.30
CA SER A 226 26.17 13.54 19.16
C SER A 226 26.61 13.43 17.69
N TYR A 227 25.65 13.32 16.78
CA TYR A 227 25.84 13.25 15.33
C TYR A 227 24.90 14.21 14.60
N CYS A 228 25.29 14.59 13.38
CA CYS A 228 24.44 15.28 12.43
C CYS A 228 24.63 14.65 11.05
N HIS A 229 23.59 14.02 10.51
CA HIS A 229 23.61 13.30 9.24
C HIS A 229 22.82 14.08 8.19
N CYS A 230 23.52 14.57 7.17
CA CYS A 230 22.90 15.18 6.01
C CYS A 230 22.95 14.20 4.84
N SER A 231 21.86 14.12 4.12
CA SER A 231 21.66 13.23 2.95
C SER A 231 21.82 13.94 1.61
N SER A 232 22.03 15.27 1.61
CA SER A 232 22.26 16.03 0.40
C SER A 232 23.45 16.97 0.55
N HIS A 233 24.14 17.21 -0.56
CA HIS A 233 25.22 18.19 -0.67
C HIS A 233 24.76 19.58 -0.20
N THR A 234 23.53 19.96 -0.55
CA THR A 234 22.95 21.27 -0.23
C THR A 234 22.71 21.41 1.28
N SER A 235 22.07 20.42 1.90
CA SER A 235 21.83 20.39 3.35
C SER A 235 23.17 20.43 4.09
N CYS A 236 24.14 19.60 3.65
CA CYS A 236 25.48 19.54 4.19
C CYS A 236 26.22 20.88 4.13
N ALA A 237 26.21 21.56 2.99
CA ALA A 237 26.82 22.87 2.86
C ALA A 237 26.12 23.92 3.75
N SER A 238 24.81 23.79 3.95
CA SER A 238 24.00 24.75 4.71
C SER A 238 24.27 24.72 6.22
N VAL A 239 24.55 23.54 6.79
CA VAL A 239 25.06 23.39 8.18
C VAL A 239 26.57 23.70 8.30
N GLY A 240 27.22 24.11 7.21
CA GLY A 240 28.64 24.44 7.18
C GLY A 240 29.58 23.26 6.97
N GLY A 241 29.06 22.07 6.68
CA GLY A 241 29.83 20.85 6.42
C GLY A 241 30.41 20.75 5.02
N SER A 242 31.27 19.75 4.86
CA SER A 242 31.89 19.37 3.60
C SER A 242 31.37 18.01 3.16
N TRP A 243 30.83 17.91 1.94
CA TRP A 243 30.42 16.62 1.39
C TRP A 243 31.66 15.80 1.01
N LYS A 244 31.70 14.55 1.47
CA LYS A 244 32.76 13.60 1.19
C LYS A 244 32.18 12.36 0.55
N THR A 245 32.97 11.75 -0.33
CA THR A 245 32.65 10.50 -1.00
C THR A 245 33.83 9.57 -0.86
N SER A 246 33.57 8.29 -0.60
CA SER A 246 34.54 7.22 -0.73
C SER A 246 34.13 6.37 -1.92
N THR A 247 35.05 6.24 -2.87
CA THR A 247 34.92 5.32 -3.99
C THR A 247 35.15 3.88 -3.54
N CYS A 248 34.70 2.93 -4.36
CA CYS A 248 35.00 1.52 -4.19
C CYS A 248 36.51 1.24 -4.08
N ALA A 249 37.33 1.92 -4.90
CA ALA A 249 38.78 1.76 -4.85
C ALA A 249 39.41 2.27 -3.55
N GLU A 250 38.92 3.39 -3.01
CA GLU A 250 39.37 3.97 -1.74
C GLU A 250 38.99 3.07 -0.56
N ASP A 251 37.73 2.62 -0.47
CA ASP A 251 37.30 1.70 0.59
C ASP A 251 38.06 0.38 0.54
N LEU A 252 38.29 -0.16 -0.67
CA LEU A 252 39.08 -1.38 -0.85
C LEU A 252 40.55 -1.18 -0.43
N GLY A 253 41.08 0.04 -0.55
CA GLY A 253 42.41 0.39 -0.05
C GLY A 253 42.49 0.47 1.47
N HIS A 254 41.36 0.59 2.17
CA HIS A 254 41.29 0.63 3.64
C HIS A 254 41.05 -0.74 4.29
N LYS A 255 40.70 -1.78 3.53
CA LYS A 255 40.49 -3.13 4.06
C LYS A 255 41.80 -3.73 4.54
N ASP A 256 41.77 -4.44 5.67
CA ASP A 256 42.97 -5.04 6.24
C ASP A 256 43.35 -6.37 5.57
N VAL A 257 44.50 -6.91 5.97
CA VAL A 257 45.00 -8.19 5.44
C VAL A 257 44.03 -9.32 5.78
N ALA A 258 43.43 -9.32 6.98
CA ALA A 258 42.49 -10.34 7.43
C ALA A 258 41.24 -10.38 6.55
N TRP A 259 40.69 -9.22 6.17
CA TRP A 259 39.57 -9.10 5.25
C TRP A 259 39.93 -9.68 3.87
N HIS A 260 41.07 -9.31 3.30
CA HIS A 260 41.48 -9.82 2.00
C HIS A 260 41.72 -11.34 2.02
N GLN A 261 42.29 -11.90 3.08
CA GLN A 261 42.47 -13.34 3.23
C GLN A 261 41.13 -14.07 3.37
N ALA A 262 40.20 -13.55 4.17
CA ALA A 262 38.88 -14.14 4.35
C ALA A 262 38.07 -14.16 3.04
N VAL A 263 38.15 -13.08 2.25
CA VAL A 263 37.52 -13.01 0.93
C VAL A 263 38.23 -13.92 -0.10
N ALA A 264 39.56 -14.06 -0.03
CA ALA A 264 40.30 -15.00 -0.87
C ALA A 264 39.86 -16.45 -0.61
N GLN A 265 39.82 -16.84 0.66
CA GLN A 265 39.38 -18.16 1.07
C GLN A 265 37.94 -18.43 0.61
N ALA A 266 37.02 -17.50 0.87
CA ALA A 266 35.64 -17.63 0.42
C ALA A 266 35.50 -17.73 -1.10
N SER A 267 36.30 -16.96 -1.83
CA SER A 267 36.36 -17.00 -3.30
C SER A 267 36.86 -18.36 -3.79
N ASP A 268 37.89 -18.93 -3.17
CA ASP A 268 38.45 -20.23 -3.55
C ASP A 268 37.50 -21.39 -3.21
N GLU A 269 36.82 -21.33 -2.06
CA GLU A 269 35.83 -22.32 -1.61
C GLU A 269 34.49 -22.18 -2.34
N GLY A 270 34.20 -20.99 -2.89
CA GLY A 270 32.93 -20.67 -3.55
C GLY A 270 31.75 -20.55 -2.60
N THR A 271 32.02 -20.27 -1.32
CA THR A 271 31.03 -20.07 -0.25
C THR A 271 31.63 -19.23 0.88
N CYS A 272 30.80 -18.47 1.60
CA CYS A 272 31.16 -17.77 2.84
C CYS A 272 30.64 -18.46 4.10
N ALA A 273 30.01 -19.63 3.94
CA ALA A 273 29.53 -20.43 5.06
C ALA A 273 30.71 -20.74 6.00
N GLU A 274 30.66 -20.19 7.22
CA GLU A 274 31.66 -20.34 8.30
C GLU A 274 32.84 -19.34 8.32
N SER A 275 33.04 -18.52 7.29
CA SER A 275 34.12 -17.51 7.29
C SER A 275 33.70 -16.23 8.03
N ARG A 276 34.58 -15.71 8.88
CA ARG A 276 34.40 -14.45 9.62
C ARG A 276 35.56 -13.49 9.39
N VAL A 277 35.25 -12.20 9.37
CA VAL A 277 36.23 -11.13 9.45
C VAL A 277 35.85 -10.23 10.63
N HIS A 278 36.76 -10.13 11.59
CA HIS A 278 36.49 -9.53 12.90
C HIS A 278 35.21 -10.12 13.55
N ASP A 279 34.27 -9.26 13.96
CA ASP A 279 33.02 -9.63 14.62
C ASP A 279 31.87 -9.94 13.63
N SER A 280 32.08 -9.78 12.32
CA SER A 280 31.09 -9.97 11.25
C SER A 280 31.34 -11.23 10.41
N THR A 281 30.29 -11.77 9.78
CA THR A 281 30.47 -12.79 8.74
C THR A 281 31.10 -12.16 7.50
N VAL A 282 31.86 -12.95 6.72
CA VAL A 282 32.41 -12.43 5.44
C VAL A 282 31.28 -12.05 4.50
N GLU A 283 30.16 -12.77 4.53
CA GLU A 283 28.98 -12.47 3.71
C GLU A 283 28.43 -11.07 4.01
N ASP A 284 28.20 -10.73 5.29
CA ASP A 284 27.73 -9.40 5.69
C ASP A 284 28.75 -8.31 5.28
N ALA A 285 30.04 -8.61 5.50
CA ALA A 285 31.13 -7.68 5.24
C ALA A 285 31.30 -7.34 3.75
N ILE A 286 30.95 -8.26 2.83
CA ILE A 286 31.05 -8.02 1.39
C ILE A 286 29.72 -7.72 0.70
N SER A 287 28.57 -8.11 1.28
CA SER A 287 27.24 -7.95 0.66
C SER A 287 26.97 -6.48 0.36
N TRP A 288 27.23 -5.59 1.31
CA TRP A 288 27.03 -4.17 1.13
C TRP A 288 27.96 -3.57 0.04
N SER A 289 29.26 -3.88 0.09
CA SER A 289 30.22 -3.39 -0.90
C SER A 289 29.98 -3.97 -2.30
N SER A 290 29.60 -5.24 -2.40
CA SER A 290 29.37 -5.90 -3.70
C SER A 290 28.21 -5.30 -4.48
N ARG A 291 27.14 -4.83 -3.82
CA ARG A 291 25.99 -4.17 -4.46
C ARG A 291 26.38 -2.94 -5.28
N LYS A 292 27.30 -2.12 -4.76
CA LYS A 292 27.71 -0.87 -5.41
C LYS A 292 29.00 -1.00 -6.23
N CYS A 293 29.86 -1.93 -5.85
CA CYS A 293 31.19 -2.08 -6.44
C CYS A 293 31.31 -3.20 -7.47
N CYS A 294 30.29 -4.05 -7.66
CA CYS A 294 30.35 -5.17 -8.61
C CYS A 294 29.28 -5.04 -9.69
N SER A 295 29.69 -5.13 -10.96
CA SER A 295 28.75 -5.11 -12.10
C SER A 295 27.91 -6.37 -12.21
N SER A 296 28.29 -7.45 -11.50
CA SER A 296 27.68 -8.78 -11.58
C SER A 296 26.93 -9.21 -10.31
N TYR A 297 26.64 -8.31 -9.37
CA TYR A 297 25.83 -8.62 -8.19
C TYR A 297 24.49 -9.25 -8.60
N PRO A 298 24.04 -10.37 -7.97
CA PRO A 298 24.49 -10.94 -6.69
C PRO A 298 25.69 -11.90 -6.76
N ALA A 299 26.24 -12.14 -7.95
CA ALA A 299 27.42 -12.98 -8.07
C ALA A 299 28.63 -12.24 -7.47
N ASN A 300 29.01 -12.63 -6.26
CA ASN A 300 30.09 -12.01 -5.49
C ASN A 300 31.16 -13.07 -5.13
N ALA A 301 32.15 -12.67 -4.34
CA ALA A 301 33.21 -13.59 -3.91
C ALA A 301 32.68 -14.81 -3.13
N CYS A 302 31.60 -14.66 -2.35
CA CYS A 302 30.93 -15.77 -1.66
C CYS A 302 30.15 -16.68 -2.61
N HIS A 303 29.69 -16.17 -3.75
CA HIS A 303 28.65 -16.82 -4.56
C HIS A 303 28.86 -16.68 -6.06
N LYS A 304 29.96 -17.24 -6.59
CA LYS A 304 30.37 -17.12 -8.00
C LYS A 304 29.35 -17.62 -9.03
N GLY A 305 28.46 -18.53 -8.63
CA GLY A 305 27.46 -19.16 -9.51
C GLY A 305 26.07 -18.52 -9.48
N LEU A 306 25.84 -17.53 -8.61
CA LEU A 306 24.52 -16.90 -8.51
C LEU A 306 24.23 -16.04 -9.73
N LYS A 307 22.95 -15.94 -10.08
CA LYS A 307 22.44 -15.09 -11.14
C LYS A 307 21.48 -14.08 -10.55
N LYS A 308 21.41 -12.91 -11.18
CA LYS A 308 20.37 -11.91 -10.92
C LYS A 308 19.01 -12.59 -11.10
N MET A 309 18.15 -12.53 -10.09
CA MET A 309 16.84 -13.17 -10.15
C MET A 309 15.79 -12.17 -10.61
N THR A 310 14.94 -12.57 -11.53
CA THR A 310 13.71 -11.80 -11.79
C THR A 310 12.56 -12.42 -10.99
N PRO A 311 11.52 -11.65 -10.59
CA PRO A 311 10.31 -12.22 -10.00
C PRO A 311 9.47 -13.01 -11.03
N CYS A 312 9.91 -13.03 -12.28
CA CYS A 312 9.22 -13.62 -13.44
C CYS A 312 9.71 -15.03 -13.70
N LYS A 313 8.83 -15.87 -14.23
CA LYS A 313 9.19 -17.22 -14.70
C LYS A 313 10.36 -17.19 -15.69
N ASP A 314 10.26 -16.32 -16.69
CA ASP A 314 11.23 -16.18 -17.77
C ASP A 314 11.88 -14.79 -17.70
N GLU A 315 13.21 -14.72 -17.83
CA GLU A 315 13.95 -13.43 -17.81
C GLU A 315 13.47 -12.48 -18.93
N ALA A 316 12.97 -13.03 -20.04
CA ALA A 316 12.43 -12.24 -21.15
C ALA A 316 11.12 -11.51 -20.81
N ASP A 317 10.38 -11.99 -19.79
CA ASP A 317 9.16 -11.34 -19.31
C ASP A 317 9.48 -10.23 -18.31
N PHE A 318 10.72 -10.13 -17.84
CA PHE A 318 11.10 -9.10 -16.89
C PHE A 318 11.14 -7.71 -17.56
N MET A 319 10.47 -6.76 -16.93
CA MET A 319 10.33 -5.38 -17.37
C MET A 319 11.22 -4.48 -16.50
N PRO A 320 12.54 -4.39 -16.77
CA PRO A 320 13.51 -3.75 -15.89
C PRO A 320 13.23 -2.26 -15.63
N SER A 321 12.62 -1.57 -16.60
CA SER A 321 12.31 -0.14 -16.51
C SER A 321 11.01 0.19 -15.77
N ASN A 322 10.17 -0.81 -15.44
CA ASN A 322 8.92 -0.54 -14.72
C ASN A 322 9.22 -0.03 -13.31
N VAL A 323 8.40 0.91 -12.81
CA VAL A 323 8.53 1.44 -11.45
C VAL A 323 7.84 0.46 -10.49
N LEU A 324 8.63 -0.13 -9.58
CA LEU A 324 8.14 -1.04 -8.55
C LEU A 324 7.60 -0.25 -7.36
N HIS A 325 8.44 0.63 -6.81
CA HIS A 325 8.12 1.48 -5.67
C HIS A 325 8.42 2.93 -5.99
N GLU A 326 7.61 3.81 -5.44
CA GLU A 326 7.85 5.23 -5.39
C GLU A 326 7.52 5.72 -3.99
N TRP A 327 8.36 6.61 -3.47
CA TRP A 327 8.15 7.17 -2.13
C TRP A 327 8.72 8.59 -2.08
N CYS A 328 8.17 9.35 -1.14
CA CYS A 328 8.75 10.61 -0.76
C CYS A 328 9.68 10.41 0.44
N GLU A 329 10.94 10.76 0.27
CA GLU A 329 11.92 10.69 1.35
C GLU A 329 12.11 12.05 2.01
N PHE A 330 12.04 12.06 3.34
CA PHE A 330 12.29 13.24 4.15
C PHE A 330 13.57 13.04 4.94
N HIS A 331 14.43 14.05 4.91
CA HIS A 331 15.70 13.99 5.60
C HIS A 331 15.60 14.70 6.94
N GLY A 332 15.63 13.93 8.03
CA GLY A 332 15.46 14.42 9.40
C GLY A 332 14.09 14.11 10.01
N THR A 333 13.67 14.91 10.98
CA THR A 333 12.30 14.89 11.48
C THR A 333 11.34 15.31 10.37
N VAL A 334 10.25 14.55 10.21
CA VAL A 334 9.12 14.90 9.35
C VAL A 334 8.83 16.40 9.46
N PRO A 335 8.91 17.17 8.36
CA PRO A 335 8.64 18.59 8.40
C PRO A 335 7.24 18.86 8.96
N GLU A 336 7.08 19.85 9.85
CA GLU A 336 5.74 20.27 10.30
C GLU A 336 4.86 20.69 9.12
N THR A 337 5.49 21.13 8.02
CA THR A 337 4.83 21.43 6.76
C THR A 337 4.25 20.20 6.08
N CYS A 338 4.70 18.98 6.36
CA CYS A 338 4.15 17.76 5.74
C CYS A 338 2.65 17.63 6.01
N GLY A 339 2.22 17.78 7.27
CA GLY A 339 0.80 17.67 7.64
C GLY A 339 -0.08 18.82 7.12
N THR A 340 0.53 19.86 6.53
CA THR A 340 -0.18 21.00 5.94
C THR A 340 0.05 21.14 4.43
N THR A 341 0.90 20.29 3.83
CA THR A 341 1.19 20.30 2.40
C THR A 341 0.13 19.47 1.69
N LYS A 342 -0.53 20.07 0.69
CA LYS A 342 -1.53 19.39 -0.12
C LYS A 342 -0.90 18.19 -0.83
N GLY A 343 -1.45 17.00 -0.59
CA GLY A 343 -0.94 15.73 -1.13
C GLY A 343 0.16 15.05 -0.30
N CYS A 344 0.27 15.40 0.99
CA CYS A 344 1.16 14.77 1.95
C CYS A 344 0.45 14.52 3.29
N HIS A 345 0.83 13.43 3.98
CA HIS A 345 0.21 12.89 5.19
C HIS A 345 1.26 12.73 6.25
N ALA A 346 1.07 13.35 7.40
CA ALA A 346 1.96 13.21 8.54
C ALA A 346 1.26 12.47 9.69
N GLY A 347 1.97 11.53 10.32
CA GLY A 347 1.63 10.98 11.65
C GLY A 347 2.75 11.23 12.66
N GLU A 348 2.66 10.64 13.86
CA GLU A 348 3.78 10.66 14.81
C GLU A 348 5.00 9.95 14.19
N GLY A 349 5.94 10.74 13.66
CA GLY A 349 7.24 10.26 13.16
C GLY A 349 7.28 9.80 11.70
N TRP A 350 6.20 9.91 10.90
CA TRP A 350 6.22 9.56 9.47
C TRP A 350 5.51 10.60 8.60
N CYS A 351 5.97 10.70 7.35
CA CYS A 351 5.35 11.52 6.30
C CYS A 351 5.28 10.72 4.99
N HIS A 352 4.11 10.65 4.37
CA HIS A 352 3.90 10.05 3.08
C HIS A 352 3.37 11.11 2.11
N CYS A 353 3.92 11.20 0.91
CA CYS A 353 3.37 12.06 -0.13
C CYS A 353 3.05 11.25 -1.37
N ASP A 354 2.08 11.77 -2.10
CA ASP A 354 1.32 11.03 -3.10
C ASP A 354 2.00 11.01 -4.46
N ASN A 355 2.78 12.06 -4.71
CA ASN A 355 3.43 12.31 -5.96
C ASN A 355 4.65 13.20 -5.73
N SER A 356 5.45 13.35 -6.79
CA SER A 356 6.69 14.12 -6.75
C SER A 356 6.48 15.60 -6.47
N GLU A 357 5.38 16.20 -6.92
CA GLU A 357 5.08 17.62 -6.68
C GLU A 357 4.76 17.88 -5.21
N ALA A 358 3.87 17.09 -4.63
CA ALA A 358 3.52 17.16 -3.21
C ALA A 358 4.74 16.88 -2.34
N CYS A 359 5.52 15.85 -2.69
CA CYS A 359 6.76 15.53 -2.02
C CYS A 359 7.75 16.71 -1.98
N THR A 360 7.99 17.32 -3.14
CA THR A 360 8.87 18.49 -3.27
C THR A 360 8.31 19.69 -2.49
N ALA A 361 7.00 19.90 -2.53
CA ALA A 361 6.33 20.98 -1.81
C ALA A 361 6.42 20.82 -0.28
N ALA A 362 6.42 19.58 0.22
CA ALA A 362 6.61 19.27 1.63
C ALA A 362 8.09 19.35 2.07
N GLY A 363 9.01 19.58 1.13
CA GLY A 363 10.45 19.62 1.37
C GLY A 363 11.13 18.25 1.34
N GLY A 364 10.46 17.23 0.80
CA GLY A 364 11.01 15.89 0.57
C GLY A 364 11.60 15.72 -0.83
N ALA A 365 12.33 14.63 -1.03
CA ALA A 365 12.87 14.20 -2.31
C ALA A 365 12.07 12.99 -2.84
N TRP A 366 11.57 13.09 -4.07
CA TRP A 366 10.86 11.99 -4.69
C TRP A 366 11.83 10.94 -5.21
N ASN A 367 11.67 9.71 -4.74
CA ASN A 367 12.46 8.58 -5.17
C ASN A 367 11.59 7.58 -5.90
N GLN A 368 12.17 7.00 -6.96
CA GLN A 368 11.57 5.90 -7.70
C GLN A 368 12.56 4.76 -7.76
N ARG A 369 12.05 3.55 -7.56
CA ARG A 369 12.80 2.32 -7.66
C ARG A 369 12.22 1.49 -8.79
N THR A 370 13.02 1.33 -9.83
CA THR A 370 12.67 0.48 -10.95
C THR A 370 12.78 -1.00 -10.54
N CYS A 371 12.13 -1.88 -11.30
CA CYS A 371 12.26 -3.32 -11.16
C CYS A 371 13.73 -3.76 -11.23
N ASP A 372 14.52 -3.18 -12.14
CA ASP A 372 15.94 -3.53 -12.29
C ASP A 372 16.77 -3.16 -11.06
N ALA A 373 16.51 -1.96 -10.49
CA ALA A 373 17.15 -1.46 -9.29
C ALA A 373 16.70 -2.24 -8.05
N ALA A 374 15.41 -2.56 -7.95
CA ALA A 374 14.88 -3.41 -6.89
C ALA A 374 15.62 -4.75 -6.88
N VAL A 375 15.65 -5.45 -8.02
CA VAL A 375 16.33 -6.74 -8.15
C VAL A 375 17.83 -6.68 -7.84
N GLN A 376 18.51 -5.55 -8.12
CA GLN A 376 19.94 -5.37 -7.77
C GLN A 376 20.17 -5.18 -6.28
N GLU A 377 19.20 -4.63 -5.58
CA GLU A 377 19.27 -4.31 -4.16
C GLU A 377 18.55 -5.35 -3.29
N TRP A 378 18.01 -6.40 -3.92
CA TRP A 378 17.45 -7.54 -3.23
C TRP A 378 18.53 -8.13 -2.30
N ASP A 379 18.22 -8.20 -1.00
CA ASP A 379 19.13 -8.74 0.00
C ASP A 379 19.48 -10.20 -0.33
N SER A 380 20.62 -10.69 0.19
CA SER A 380 21.07 -12.08 -0.02
C SER A 380 20.00 -13.12 0.36
N GLU A 381 19.12 -12.79 1.31
CA GLU A 381 17.97 -13.60 1.72
C GLU A 381 16.93 -13.83 0.60
N LYS A 382 16.75 -12.90 -0.34
CA LYS A 382 15.86 -13.12 -1.51
C LYS A 382 16.46 -14.11 -2.52
N HIS A 383 17.78 -14.28 -2.55
CA HIS A 383 18.41 -15.30 -3.43
C HIS A 383 18.20 -16.73 -2.94
N LEU A 384 17.93 -16.92 -1.64
CA LEU A 384 17.47 -18.20 -1.10
C LEU A 384 16.14 -18.63 -1.72
N ALA A 385 15.27 -17.69 -2.12
CA ALA A 385 13.98 -17.99 -2.75
C ALA A 385 14.10 -18.77 -4.06
N VAL A 386 15.07 -18.45 -4.92
CA VAL A 386 15.27 -19.19 -6.19
C VAL A 386 16.10 -20.44 -6.01
N GLN A 387 16.99 -20.48 -5.00
CA GLN A 387 17.56 -21.77 -4.60
C GLN A 387 16.46 -22.72 -4.10
N SER A 388 15.52 -22.23 -3.30
CA SER A 388 14.34 -22.97 -2.81
C SER A 388 13.35 -23.29 -3.94
N ALA A 389 13.12 -22.38 -4.89
CA ALA A 389 12.33 -22.64 -6.09
C ALA A 389 12.96 -23.72 -6.99
N ALA A 390 14.29 -23.75 -7.10
CA ALA A 390 15.01 -24.82 -7.78
C ALA A 390 14.89 -26.18 -7.05
N THR A 391 14.61 -26.17 -5.74
CA THR A 391 14.25 -27.36 -4.95
C THR A 391 12.75 -27.69 -4.96
N GLY A 392 11.90 -26.80 -5.52
CA GLY A 392 10.49 -27.04 -5.78
C GLY A 392 9.48 -26.41 -4.80
N SER A 393 9.86 -25.46 -3.93
CA SER A 393 8.91 -24.75 -3.06
C SER A 393 9.44 -23.39 -2.58
N CYS A 394 8.57 -22.38 -2.49
CA CYS A 394 8.83 -21.10 -1.79
C CYS A 394 8.04 -20.95 -0.49
N GLU A 395 7.26 -21.96 -0.10
CA GLU A 395 6.35 -21.89 1.06
C GLU A 395 7.09 -21.97 2.40
N ASP A 396 8.29 -22.55 2.43
CA ASP A 396 9.10 -22.72 3.65
C ASP A 396 10.10 -21.57 3.88
N VAL A 397 10.06 -20.52 3.05
CA VAL A 397 10.95 -19.37 3.16
C VAL A 397 10.19 -18.21 3.80
N ASP A 398 10.51 -17.93 5.07
CA ASP A 398 9.98 -16.79 5.81
C ASP A 398 10.72 -15.51 5.42
N TRP A 399 9.96 -14.48 5.10
CA TRP A 399 10.46 -13.14 4.81
C TRP A 399 9.77 -12.14 5.74
N HIS A 400 10.49 -11.66 6.75
CA HIS A 400 9.95 -10.68 7.72
C HIS A 400 8.58 -11.10 8.30
N GLY A 401 8.33 -12.39 8.48
CA GLY A 401 7.09 -12.93 9.02
C GLY A 401 6.01 -13.27 7.99
N GLN A 402 6.29 -13.23 6.68
CA GLN A 402 5.38 -13.66 5.62
C GLN A 402 6.03 -14.65 4.64
N PRO A 403 5.26 -15.58 4.04
CA PRO A 403 5.80 -16.50 3.03
C PRO A 403 6.39 -15.75 1.82
N MET A 404 7.51 -16.25 1.30
CA MET A 404 8.17 -15.71 0.11
C MET A 404 7.25 -15.64 -1.12
N SER A 405 6.29 -16.56 -1.25
CA SER A 405 5.27 -16.53 -2.31
C SER A 405 4.40 -15.27 -2.28
N VAL A 406 4.17 -14.70 -1.09
CA VAL A 406 3.46 -13.42 -0.89
C VAL A 406 4.36 -12.24 -1.21
N ALA A 407 5.61 -12.26 -0.75
CA ALA A 407 6.55 -11.15 -0.97
C ALA A 407 6.83 -10.91 -2.47
N LEU A 408 6.98 -11.99 -3.26
CA LEU A 408 7.25 -11.89 -4.69
C LEU A 408 6.02 -11.50 -5.52
N GLN A 409 4.80 -11.59 -4.99
CA GLN A 409 3.57 -11.25 -5.71
C GLN A 409 3.56 -9.79 -6.20
N HIS A 410 3.82 -8.85 -5.29
CA HIS A 410 3.83 -7.42 -5.62
C HIS A 410 4.86 -7.13 -6.70
N GLU A 411 6.04 -7.75 -6.57
CA GLU A 411 7.14 -7.59 -7.50
C GLU A 411 6.81 -8.22 -8.87
N SER A 412 6.27 -9.44 -8.91
CA SER A 412 5.88 -10.11 -10.17
C SER A 412 4.78 -9.34 -10.90
N SER A 413 3.76 -8.83 -10.20
CA SER A 413 2.64 -8.11 -10.82
C SER A 413 3.06 -6.81 -11.53
N LYS A 414 4.12 -6.15 -11.04
CA LYS A 414 4.64 -4.89 -11.60
C LYS A 414 5.80 -5.08 -12.55
N CYS A 415 6.60 -6.12 -12.33
CA CYS A 415 7.87 -6.32 -13.03
C CYS A 415 7.83 -7.41 -14.10
N CYS A 416 6.73 -8.14 -14.27
CA CYS A 416 6.60 -9.20 -15.26
C CYS A 416 5.54 -8.88 -16.31
N ALA A 417 5.85 -9.20 -17.57
CA ALA A 417 4.90 -9.13 -18.69
C ALA A 417 3.85 -10.24 -18.63
N SER A 418 4.18 -11.37 -17.98
CA SER A 418 3.33 -12.54 -17.80
C SER A 418 3.17 -12.84 -16.30
N TYR A 419 1.96 -12.70 -15.78
CA TYR A 419 1.59 -12.93 -14.38
C TYR A 419 0.27 -13.72 -14.35
N PRO A 420 0.04 -14.70 -13.43
CA PRO A 420 0.71 -15.02 -12.16
C PRO A 420 1.88 -16.00 -12.23
N ALA A 421 2.38 -16.32 -13.43
CA ALA A 421 3.56 -17.19 -13.57
C ALA A 421 4.79 -16.53 -12.91
N SER A 422 5.17 -17.03 -11.73
CA SER A 422 6.30 -16.52 -10.95
C SER A 422 7.41 -17.56 -10.86
N VAL A 423 8.57 -17.17 -10.33
CA VAL A 423 9.64 -18.14 -10.02
C VAL A 423 9.22 -19.19 -9.00
N CYS A 424 8.24 -18.89 -8.15
CA CYS A 424 7.75 -19.78 -7.09
C CYS A 424 6.62 -20.71 -7.54
N ASP A 425 5.87 -20.33 -8.57
CA ASP A 425 4.89 -21.18 -9.24
C ASP A 425 4.90 -20.89 -10.75
N PRO A 426 5.85 -21.49 -11.50
CA PRO A 426 6.02 -21.23 -12.94
C PRO A 426 4.91 -21.88 -13.78
N THR A 427 4.06 -22.68 -13.14
CA THR A 427 2.89 -23.33 -13.74
C THR A 427 1.59 -22.61 -13.44
N ALA A 428 1.59 -21.66 -12.49
CA ALA A 428 0.43 -20.83 -12.17
C ALA A 428 -0.08 -20.15 -13.43
N LYS A 429 -1.34 -20.41 -13.74
CA LYS A 429 -2.05 -19.75 -14.84
C LYS A 429 -2.89 -18.62 -14.28
N LYS A 430 -3.05 -17.57 -15.09
CA LYS A 430 -3.98 -16.50 -14.80
C LYS A 430 -5.38 -17.07 -14.91
N MET A 431 -6.04 -17.25 -13.77
CA MET A 431 -7.43 -17.67 -13.71
C MET A 431 -8.33 -16.44 -13.66
N THR A 432 -9.42 -16.47 -14.43
CA THR A 432 -10.47 -15.45 -14.40
C THR A 432 -11.67 -15.99 -13.62
N PRO A 433 -12.51 -15.13 -13.01
CA PRO A 433 -13.73 -15.57 -12.34
C PRO A 433 -14.82 -16.08 -13.29
N CYS A 434 -14.63 -15.92 -14.61
CA CYS A 434 -15.63 -16.18 -15.63
C CYS A 434 -15.74 -17.67 -15.98
N LYS A 435 -16.91 -18.07 -16.49
CA LYS A 435 -17.15 -19.43 -16.95
C LYS A 435 -16.09 -19.93 -17.94
N ASP A 436 -15.73 -19.07 -18.89
CA ASP A 436 -14.76 -19.27 -19.95
C ASP A 436 -13.87 -18.02 -20.08
N GLU A 437 -12.60 -18.18 -20.44
CA GLU A 437 -11.66 -17.05 -20.62
C GLU A 437 -12.15 -16.03 -21.67
N ALA A 438 -12.86 -16.50 -22.69
CA ALA A 438 -13.45 -15.63 -23.72
C ALA A 438 -14.54 -14.69 -23.20
N ASP A 439 -15.14 -14.99 -22.04
CA ASP A 439 -16.13 -14.13 -21.39
C ASP A 439 -15.48 -13.04 -20.54
N PHE A 440 -14.16 -13.11 -20.32
CA PHE A 440 -13.45 -12.11 -19.53
C PHE A 440 -13.31 -10.79 -20.29
N MET A 441 -13.70 -9.70 -19.63
CA MET A 441 -13.67 -8.33 -20.16
C MET A 441 -12.54 -7.54 -19.47
N PRO A 442 -11.27 -7.67 -19.92
CA PRO A 442 -10.10 -7.14 -19.22
C PRO A 442 -10.11 -5.62 -19.02
N SER A 443 -10.74 -4.89 -19.93
CA SER A 443 -10.82 -3.43 -19.90
C SER A 443 -12.00 -2.89 -19.08
N ASN A 444 -12.91 -3.74 -18.61
CA ASN A 444 -13.99 -3.28 -17.77
C ASN A 444 -13.47 -2.79 -16.43
N VAL A 445 -14.17 -1.85 -15.83
CA VAL A 445 -13.81 -1.24 -14.56
C VAL A 445 -14.44 -2.02 -13.41
N VAL A 446 -13.61 -2.50 -12.47
CA VAL A 446 -14.05 -3.22 -11.27
C VAL A 446 -14.45 -2.23 -10.20
N HIS A 447 -13.54 -1.35 -9.85
CA HIS A 447 -13.74 -0.31 -8.87
C HIS A 447 -13.07 0.98 -9.30
N GLU A 448 -13.69 2.08 -8.93
CA GLU A 448 -13.14 3.42 -9.06
C GLU A 448 -13.17 4.04 -7.67
N TYR A 449 -12.13 4.77 -7.34
CA TYR A 449 -12.09 5.50 -6.08
C TYR A 449 -11.35 6.79 -6.26
N CYS A 450 -11.77 7.76 -5.45
CA CYS A 450 -10.98 8.95 -5.26
C CYS A 450 -9.88 8.68 -4.25
N GLU A 451 -8.65 8.67 -4.73
CA GLU A 451 -7.49 8.63 -3.86
C GLU A 451 -7.23 10.05 -3.36
N LEU A 452 -7.87 10.35 -2.24
CA LEU A 452 -7.46 11.41 -1.33
C LEU A 452 -6.45 10.77 -0.42
N HIS A 453 -5.27 10.49 -0.95
CA HIS A 453 -4.15 10.17 -0.10
C HIS A 453 -4.19 11.22 1.03
N GLY A 454 -4.42 10.80 2.27
CA GLY A 454 -4.83 11.50 3.52
C GLY A 454 -4.99 13.04 3.66
N ALA A 455 -5.27 13.81 2.61
CA ALA A 455 -5.57 15.22 2.69
C ALA A 455 -6.85 15.38 3.51
N SER A 456 -6.77 16.03 4.67
CA SER A 456 -7.96 16.41 5.42
C SER A 456 -8.63 17.56 4.68
N VAL A 457 -9.47 17.19 3.72
CA VAL A 457 -10.36 18.12 3.06
C VAL A 457 -11.42 18.49 4.09
N ASP A 458 -11.45 19.76 4.51
CA ASP A 458 -12.48 20.23 5.42
C ASP A 458 -13.87 19.97 4.81
N SER A 459 -14.87 19.80 5.68
CA SER A 459 -16.21 19.41 5.25
C SER A 459 -16.80 20.37 4.22
N ASP A 460 -16.48 21.67 4.31
CA ASP A 460 -17.02 22.68 3.40
C ASP A 460 -16.38 22.56 2.01
N THR A 461 -15.05 22.39 1.95
CA THR A 461 -14.35 22.13 0.69
C THR A 461 -14.76 20.79 0.06
N CYS A 462 -14.94 19.75 0.87
CA CYS A 462 -15.36 18.44 0.42
C CYS A 462 -16.75 18.48 -0.23
N THR A 463 -17.72 19.08 0.46
CA THR A 463 -19.09 19.21 -0.04
C THR A 463 -19.20 20.18 -1.22
N ALA A 464 -18.39 21.25 -1.25
CA ALA A 464 -18.40 22.22 -2.34
C ALA A 464 -17.97 21.63 -3.69
N HIS A 465 -17.12 20.61 -3.68
CA HIS A 465 -16.69 19.88 -4.88
C HIS A 465 -17.53 18.67 -5.20
N GLY A 466 -18.58 18.43 -4.42
CA GLY A 466 -19.41 17.29 -4.65
C GLY A 466 -18.77 15.98 -4.16
N CYS A 467 -18.42 15.96 -2.88
CA CYS A 467 -17.99 14.76 -2.21
C CYS A 467 -18.66 14.70 -0.83
N ARG A 468 -18.76 13.49 -0.28
CA ARG A 468 -19.37 13.23 1.03
C ARG A 468 -18.31 13.31 2.13
N SER A 469 -18.48 14.23 3.08
CA SER A 469 -17.63 14.28 4.29
C SER A 469 -18.22 13.37 5.37
N ASN A 470 -17.46 12.35 5.80
CA ASN A 470 -17.86 11.43 6.86
C ASN A 470 -16.71 11.19 7.84
N HIS A 471 -16.92 11.43 9.13
CA HIS A 471 -15.90 11.31 10.19
C HIS A 471 -14.58 12.06 9.92
N GLY A 472 -14.59 13.16 9.16
CA GLY A 472 -13.39 13.92 8.80
C GLY A 472 -12.65 13.41 7.56
N HIS A 473 -13.19 12.40 6.87
CA HIS A 473 -12.72 11.94 5.56
C HIS A 473 -13.67 12.42 4.46
N CYS A 474 -13.13 12.77 3.31
CA CYS A 474 -13.90 13.14 2.14
C CYS A 474 -14.01 11.94 1.19
N HIS A 475 -15.19 11.67 0.64
CA HIS A 475 -15.45 10.54 -0.24
C HIS A 475 -16.12 11.04 -1.52
N CYS A 476 -15.43 10.95 -2.64
CA CYS A 476 -15.95 11.39 -3.92
C CYS A 476 -16.39 10.19 -4.76
N ASP A 477 -17.60 10.24 -5.29
CA ASP A 477 -18.15 9.20 -6.18
C ASP A 477 -17.93 9.53 -7.67
N SER A 478 -17.22 10.62 -7.97
CA SER A 478 -16.96 11.07 -9.33
C SER A 478 -15.54 11.59 -9.52
N GLN A 479 -14.99 11.40 -10.72
CA GLN A 479 -13.70 11.95 -11.12
C GLN A 479 -13.65 13.48 -10.97
N PRO A 480 -14.64 14.27 -11.46
CA PRO A 480 -14.60 15.73 -11.29
C PRO A 480 -14.63 16.17 -9.83
N GLY A 481 -15.39 15.49 -8.97
CA GLY A 481 -15.41 15.81 -7.54
C GLY A 481 -14.08 15.49 -6.87
N CYS A 482 -13.50 14.35 -7.22
CA CYS A 482 -12.19 13.92 -6.75
C CYS A 482 -11.08 14.92 -7.10
N GLU A 483 -10.97 15.27 -8.38
CA GLU A 483 -10.00 16.26 -8.85
C GLU A 483 -10.28 17.64 -8.25
N GLY A 484 -11.55 17.97 -8.03
CA GLY A 484 -12.00 19.21 -7.39
C GLY A 484 -11.46 19.40 -5.98
N VAL A 485 -11.55 18.36 -5.13
CA VAL A 485 -10.95 18.38 -3.78
C VAL A 485 -9.42 18.19 -3.82
N GLY A 486 -8.84 17.97 -5.00
CA GLY A 486 -7.41 17.77 -5.23
C GLY A 486 -6.92 16.34 -5.02
N GLY A 487 -7.82 15.36 -5.05
CA GLY A 487 -7.48 13.95 -5.11
C GLY A 487 -7.20 13.46 -6.52
N THR A 488 -6.71 12.23 -6.61
CA THR A 488 -6.46 11.54 -7.89
C THR A 488 -7.54 10.49 -8.12
N TRP A 489 -8.24 10.56 -9.25
CA TRP A 489 -9.19 9.50 -9.62
C TRP A 489 -8.43 8.26 -10.07
N LYS A 490 -8.65 7.15 -9.36
CA LYS A 490 -8.05 5.86 -9.68
C LYS A 490 -9.12 4.93 -10.22
N VAL A 491 -8.76 4.26 -11.33
CA VAL A 491 -9.61 3.30 -12.02
C VAL A 491 -8.88 1.97 -12.01
N THR A 492 -9.48 0.95 -11.43
CA THR A 492 -8.97 -0.41 -11.47
C THR A 492 -9.74 -1.21 -12.50
N SER A 493 -9.06 -1.61 -13.59
CA SER A 493 -9.62 -2.50 -14.59
C SER A 493 -9.65 -3.95 -14.10
N CYS A 494 -10.47 -4.78 -14.74
CA CYS A 494 -10.51 -6.22 -14.49
C CYS A 494 -9.14 -6.87 -14.68
N GLU A 495 -8.39 -6.46 -15.70
CA GLU A 495 -7.03 -6.95 -15.94
C GLU A 495 -6.08 -6.66 -14.77
N MET A 496 -6.17 -5.45 -14.21
CA MET A 496 -5.38 -5.02 -13.05
C MET A 496 -5.84 -5.72 -11.76
N GLU A 497 -7.15 -5.78 -11.51
CA GLU A 497 -7.72 -6.46 -10.34
C GLU A 497 -7.30 -7.93 -10.27
N ILE A 498 -7.49 -8.69 -11.36
CA ILE A 498 -7.06 -10.09 -11.43
C ILE A 498 -5.53 -10.20 -11.36
N GLY A 499 -4.80 -9.19 -11.84
CA GLY A 499 -3.34 -9.11 -11.67
C GLY A 499 -2.89 -8.91 -10.22
N TYR A 500 -3.75 -8.39 -9.33
CA TYR A 500 -3.48 -8.29 -7.90
C TYR A 500 -3.82 -9.55 -7.12
N TRP A 501 -4.40 -10.58 -7.75
CA TRP A 501 -4.74 -11.81 -7.05
C TRP A 501 -3.51 -12.67 -6.78
N GLU A 502 -3.39 -13.18 -5.56
CA GLU A 502 -2.26 -14.02 -5.11
C GLU A 502 -2.18 -15.34 -5.91
N PRO A 503 -0.98 -15.90 -6.12
CA PRO A 503 -0.83 -17.21 -6.78
C PRO A 503 -1.67 -18.31 -6.13
N ALA A 504 -1.77 -18.33 -4.79
CA ALA A 504 -2.63 -19.28 -4.08
C ALA A 504 -4.12 -19.12 -4.42
N LYS A 505 -4.58 -17.90 -4.69
CA LYS A 505 -5.93 -17.63 -5.18
C LYS A 505 -6.12 -18.17 -6.60
N HIS A 506 -5.18 -17.93 -7.50
CA HIS A 506 -5.22 -18.51 -8.85
C HIS A 506 -5.19 -20.04 -8.84
N LYS A 507 -4.41 -20.63 -7.94
CA LYS A 507 -4.39 -22.08 -7.71
C LYS A 507 -5.74 -22.59 -7.22
N ALA A 508 -6.36 -21.93 -6.23
CA ALA A 508 -7.69 -22.29 -5.76
C ALA A 508 -8.75 -22.23 -6.89
N LEU A 509 -8.65 -21.24 -7.77
CA LEU A 509 -9.53 -21.13 -8.95
C LEU A 509 -9.30 -22.26 -9.96
N GLN A 510 -8.05 -22.65 -10.17
CA GLN A 510 -7.71 -23.79 -11.02
C GLN A 510 -8.24 -25.10 -10.43
N GLU A 511 -8.05 -25.34 -9.13
CA GLU A 511 -8.58 -26.51 -8.43
C GLU A 511 -10.12 -26.53 -8.47
N ALA A 512 -10.75 -25.36 -8.37
CA ALA A 512 -12.20 -25.25 -8.49
C ALA A 512 -12.70 -25.56 -9.90
N GLU A 513 -12.00 -25.11 -10.94
CA GLU A 513 -12.31 -25.47 -12.31
C GLU A 513 -12.13 -26.98 -12.57
N GLU A 514 -11.02 -27.56 -12.10
CA GLU A 514 -10.70 -28.97 -12.27
C GLU A 514 -11.68 -29.88 -11.51
N SER A 515 -12.09 -29.49 -10.31
CA SER A 515 -13.06 -30.22 -9.49
C SER A 515 -14.52 -29.94 -9.88
N GLY A 516 -14.78 -28.88 -10.64
CA GLY A 516 -16.12 -28.43 -11.03
C GLY A 516 -16.93 -27.87 -9.85
N THR A 517 -16.28 -27.43 -8.78
CA THR A 517 -16.92 -26.83 -7.59
C THR A 517 -15.96 -25.88 -6.87
N CYS A 518 -16.50 -24.82 -6.27
CA CYS A 518 -15.71 -23.87 -5.46
C CYS A 518 -15.62 -24.23 -3.98
N GLY A 519 -16.10 -25.41 -3.58
CA GLY A 519 -15.87 -25.99 -2.26
C GLY A 519 -14.45 -26.52 -2.06
N VAL A 520 -13.43 -25.80 -2.54
CA VAL A 520 -12.01 -26.12 -2.38
C VAL A 520 -11.49 -25.52 -1.08
N ASP A 521 -10.64 -26.26 -0.36
CA ASP A 521 -10.02 -25.79 0.88
C ASP A 521 -8.99 -24.69 0.54
N ASN A 522 -9.24 -23.47 1.01
CA ASN A 522 -8.40 -22.32 0.69
C ASN A 522 -8.37 -21.33 1.87
N MET A 523 -7.31 -20.52 1.93
CA MET A 523 -7.10 -19.58 3.04
C MET A 523 -8.02 -18.35 3.04
N TYR A 524 -8.81 -18.14 1.98
CA TYR A 524 -9.62 -16.94 1.77
C TYR A 524 -11.12 -17.15 2.08
N GLY A 525 -11.50 -18.33 2.59
CA GLY A 525 -12.88 -18.66 2.92
C GLY A 525 -13.67 -19.16 1.71
N ASP A 526 -14.93 -18.73 1.59
CA ASP A 526 -15.80 -19.18 0.50
C ASP A 526 -15.35 -18.54 -0.83
N LEU A 527 -14.75 -19.37 -1.68
CA LEU A 527 -14.22 -18.92 -2.97
C LEU A 527 -15.32 -18.37 -3.89
N ALA A 528 -16.55 -18.87 -3.78
CA ALA A 528 -17.66 -18.39 -4.60
C ALA A 528 -17.97 -16.91 -4.31
N ILE A 529 -18.16 -16.57 -3.02
CA ILE A 529 -18.43 -15.19 -2.58
C ILE A 529 -17.34 -14.23 -3.06
N MET A 530 -16.09 -14.67 -2.99
CA MET A 530 -14.95 -13.85 -3.39
C MET A 530 -14.95 -13.54 -4.89
N ILE A 531 -15.23 -14.53 -5.75
CA ILE A 531 -15.16 -14.33 -7.20
C ILE A 531 -16.40 -13.62 -7.76
N ASP A 532 -17.53 -13.69 -7.06
CA ASP A 532 -18.81 -13.20 -7.56
C ASP A 532 -18.79 -11.69 -7.80
N HIS A 533 -18.18 -10.92 -6.89
CA HIS A 533 -18.00 -9.49 -7.07
C HIS A 533 -17.23 -9.18 -8.35
N ALA A 534 -16.08 -9.83 -8.56
CA ALA A 534 -15.29 -9.64 -9.77
C ALA A 534 -16.04 -10.11 -11.02
N ALA A 535 -16.80 -11.21 -10.93
CA ALA A 535 -17.57 -11.74 -12.05
C ALA A 535 -18.65 -10.77 -12.54
N THR A 536 -19.35 -10.07 -11.63
CA THR A 536 -20.40 -9.10 -12.01
C THR A 536 -19.89 -7.96 -12.89
N LYS A 537 -18.60 -7.60 -12.78
CA LYS A 537 -17.97 -6.51 -13.52
C LYS A 537 -17.16 -7.01 -14.72
N CYS A 538 -16.52 -8.16 -14.57
CA CYS A 538 -15.51 -8.66 -15.48
C CYS A 538 -15.97 -9.75 -16.43
N CYS A 539 -17.16 -10.33 -16.24
CA CYS A 539 -17.64 -11.44 -17.07
C CYS A 539 -18.82 -11.03 -17.94
N ALA A 540 -18.72 -11.30 -19.25
CA ALA A 540 -19.78 -11.01 -20.22
C ALA A 540 -21.05 -11.84 -19.98
N SER A 541 -20.91 -12.97 -19.29
CA SER A 541 -21.96 -13.98 -19.09
C SER A 541 -22.41 -14.14 -17.63
N PHE A 542 -22.21 -13.14 -16.77
CA PHE A 542 -22.69 -13.16 -15.38
C PHE A 542 -24.20 -13.50 -15.32
N PRO A 543 -24.66 -14.41 -14.41
CA PRO A 543 -23.98 -15.01 -13.26
C PRO A 543 -23.25 -16.33 -13.53
N ALA A 544 -23.05 -16.73 -14.79
CA ALA A 544 -22.26 -17.92 -15.09
C ALA A 544 -20.77 -17.67 -14.78
N THR A 545 -20.29 -18.23 -13.68
CA THR A 545 -18.89 -18.12 -13.23
C THR A 545 -18.16 -19.46 -13.42
N LEU A 546 -16.86 -19.52 -13.10
CA LEU A 546 -16.16 -20.81 -13.06
C LEU A 546 -16.76 -21.75 -11.99
N CYS A 547 -17.31 -21.20 -10.91
CA CYS A 547 -17.94 -21.95 -9.80
C CYS A 547 -19.33 -22.47 -10.17
N ASP A 548 -20.04 -21.77 -11.07
CA ASP A 548 -21.36 -22.19 -11.54
C ASP A 548 -21.54 -21.87 -13.03
N LYS A 549 -20.96 -22.74 -13.86
CA LYS A 549 -21.01 -22.62 -15.33
C LYS A 549 -22.44 -22.72 -15.91
N THR A 550 -23.44 -23.06 -15.09
CA THR A 550 -24.84 -23.28 -15.49
C THR A 550 -25.79 -22.18 -15.03
N ALA A 551 -25.34 -21.29 -14.13
CA ALA A 551 -26.14 -20.20 -13.62
C ALA A 551 -26.57 -19.25 -14.76
N ARG A 552 -27.78 -18.71 -14.64
CA ARG A 552 -28.36 -17.78 -15.61
C ARG A 552 -28.86 -16.52 -14.91
N HIS A 553 -28.83 -15.41 -15.65
CA HIS A 553 -29.36 -14.15 -15.15
C HIS A 553 -30.88 -14.24 -15.12
N MET A 554 -31.44 -14.41 -13.94
CA MET A 554 -32.88 -14.60 -13.74
C MET A 554 -33.58 -13.27 -13.47
N THR A 555 -34.75 -13.08 -14.09
CA THR A 555 -35.68 -11.97 -13.77
C THR A 555 -36.78 -12.47 -12.82
N PRO A 556 -37.46 -11.58 -12.06
CA PRO A 556 -38.56 -12.00 -11.19
C PRO A 556 -39.84 -12.39 -11.95
N CYS A 557 -39.86 -12.19 -13.27
CA CYS A 557 -41.05 -12.32 -14.10
C CYS A 557 -41.31 -13.76 -14.52
N LYS A 558 -42.56 -14.03 -14.90
CA LYS A 558 -42.93 -15.34 -15.46
C LYS A 558 -42.07 -15.69 -16.67
N ASP A 559 -41.89 -14.71 -17.56
CA ASP A 559 -41.14 -14.81 -18.81
C ASP A 559 -40.30 -13.53 -18.98
N ASP A 560 -39.12 -13.62 -19.58
CA ASP A 560 -38.23 -12.47 -19.79
C ASP A 560 -38.86 -11.34 -20.63
N ALA A 561 -39.81 -11.68 -21.51
CA ALA A 561 -40.54 -10.70 -22.33
C ALA A 561 -41.45 -9.77 -21.50
N ASP A 562 -41.83 -10.20 -20.29
CA ASP A 562 -42.65 -9.42 -19.38
C ASP A 562 -41.83 -8.44 -18.54
N TYR A 563 -40.51 -8.61 -18.52
CA TYR A 563 -39.60 -7.79 -17.75
C TYR A 563 -39.47 -6.38 -18.32
N THR A 564 -39.50 -5.38 -17.45
CA THR A 564 -39.38 -3.95 -17.79
C THR A 564 -38.08 -3.37 -17.23
N PRO A 565 -36.92 -3.61 -17.88
CA PRO A 565 -35.61 -3.27 -17.30
C PRO A 565 -35.46 -1.79 -16.95
N GLU A 566 -36.00 -0.89 -17.77
CA GLU A 566 -35.88 0.56 -17.59
C GLU A 566 -36.92 1.16 -16.65
N LYS A 567 -37.86 0.36 -16.12
CA LYS A 567 -38.87 0.89 -15.20
C LYS A 567 -38.21 1.20 -13.86
N GLU A 568 -38.50 2.38 -13.31
CA GLU A 568 -38.08 2.76 -11.96
C GLU A 568 -38.80 1.85 -10.95
N MET A 569 -38.04 1.04 -10.21
CA MET A 569 -38.57 0.16 -9.18
C MET A 569 -38.81 0.94 -7.87
N TYR A 570 -37.83 1.78 -7.53
CA TYR A 570 -37.94 2.82 -6.51
C TYR A 570 -37.03 3.97 -6.91
N ALA A 571 -37.36 5.16 -6.45
CA ALA A 571 -36.54 6.34 -6.66
C ALA A 571 -36.67 7.25 -5.45
N TRP A 572 -35.67 8.08 -5.25
CA TRP A 572 -35.70 9.10 -4.21
C TRP A 572 -35.03 10.38 -4.70
N CYS A 573 -35.47 11.48 -4.12
CA CYS A 573 -34.80 12.75 -4.28
C CYS A 573 -33.78 12.92 -3.15
N ASP A 574 -32.51 13.00 -3.52
CA ASP A 574 -31.41 13.17 -2.57
C ASP A 574 -31.02 14.65 -2.45
N PHE A 575 -31.00 15.14 -1.21
CA PHE A 575 -30.57 16.48 -0.85
C PHE A 575 -29.23 16.51 -0.11
N TYR A 576 -28.58 15.35 0.00
CA TYR A 576 -27.32 15.15 0.70
C TYR A 576 -26.15 14.84 -0.27
N GLY A 577 -26.40 14.94 -1.58
CA GLY A 577 -25.40 14.79 -2.64
C GLY A 577 -24.90 16.12 -3.21
N ASP A 578 -24.02 16.02 -4.20
CA ASP A 578 -23.27 17.14 -4.79
C ASP A 578 -24.14 18.29 -5.29
N GLY A 579 -23.93 19.48 -4.73
CA GLY A 579 -24.69 20.68 -5.12
C GLY A 579 -26.15 20.65 -4.71
N ALA A 580 -26.61 19.61 -4.00
CA ALA A 580 -27.94 19.55 -3.46
C ALA A 580 -27.99 20.33 -2.15
N VAL A 581 -28.75 21.42 -2.15
CA VAL A 581 -29.02 22.22 -0.95
C VAL A 581 -30.41 21.86 -0.49
N LEU A 582 -30.55 21.45 0.78
CA LEU A 582 -31.86 21.23 1.34
C LEU A 582 -32.68 22.53 1.21
N PRO A 583 -33.74 22.55 0.39
CA PRO A 583 -34.48 23.77 0.12
C PRO A 583 -35.21 24.22 1.40
N GLU A 584 -35.39 25.53 1.56
CA GLU A 584 -36.34 26.02 2.56
C GLU A 584 -37.74 25.46 2.27
N GLU A 585 -38.55 25.28 3.31
CA GLU A 585 -39.90 24.73 3.23
C GLU A 585 -40.73 25.40 2.11
N THR A 586 -40.62 26.71 1.97
CA THR A 586 -41.34 27.48 0.95
C THR A 586 -40.88 27.18 -0.49
N VAL A 587 -39.61 26.83 -0.69
CA VAL A 587 -39.04 26.47 -1.99
C VAL A 587 -39.43 25.03 -2.34
N CYS A 588 -39.39 24.12 -1.36
CA CYS A 588 -39.82 22.73 -1.55
C CYS A 588 -41.29 22.64 -1.93
N ASN A 589 -42.16 23.27 -1.14
CA ASN A 589 -43.62 23.22 -1.31
C ASN A 589 -44.12 24.04 -2.52
N ALA A 590 -43.24 24.82 -3.17
CA ALA A 590 -43.56 25.54 -4.41
C ALA A 590 -43.40 24.69 -5.68
N GLN A 591 -42.72 23.55 -5.61
CA GLN A 591 -42.49 22.68 -6.77
C GLN A 591 -43.56 21.59 -6.88
N GLU A 592 -43.98 21.31 -8.12
CA GLU A 592 -45.00 20.29 -8.40
C GLU A 592 -44.51 18.91 -7.97
N GLY A 593 -45.27 18.23 -7.10
CA GLY A 593 -44.94 16.90 -6.59
C GLY A 593 -43.83 16.89 -5.54
N CYS A 594 -43.54 18.02 -4.89
CA CYS A 594 -42.63 18.09 -3.75
C CYS A 594 -43.35 18.59 -2.50
N TYR A 595 -42.96 18.06 -1.35
CA TYR A 595 -43.47 18.45 -0.04
C TYR A 595 -42.39 18.35 1.02
N GLY A 596 -42.35 19.32 1.93
CA GLY A 596 -41.30 19.45 2.93
C GLY A 596 -41.72 20.28 4.13
N GLY A 597 -40.89 20.23 5.16
CA GLY A 597 -41.03 21.00 6.40
C GLY A 597 -39.67 21.48 6.89
N GLN A 598 -39.63 22.01 8.11
CA GLN A 598 -38.38 22.48 8.70
C GLN A 598 -37.36 21.32 8.80
N GLY A 599 -36.34 21.33 7.94
CA GLY A 599 -35.26 20.33 7.92
C GLY A 599 -35.49 19.10 7.03
N TRP A 600 -36.50 19.06 6.15
CA TRP A 600 -36.63 17.99 5.14
C TRP A 600 -37.45 18.43 3.91
N CYS A 601 -37.16 17.81 2.76
CA CYS A 601 -37.94 17.93 1.52
C CYS A 601 -38.03 16.55 0.85
N HIS A 602 -39.19 16.22 0.30
CA HIS A 602 -39.45 14.99 -0.45
C HIS A 602 -40.05 15.37 -1.80
N CYS A 603 -39.70 14.63 -2.85
CA CYS A 603 -40.28 14.83 -4.18
C CYS A 603 -40.61 13.47 -4.81
N ASP A 604 -41.79 13.37 -5.43
CA ASP A 604 -42.31 12.15 -6.04
C ASP A 604 -41.78 11.90 -7.46
N GLY A 605 -41.02 12.85 -8.02
CA GLY A 605 -40.51 12.74 -9.39
C GLY A 605 -39.29 13.59 -9.69
N ALA A 606 -38.55 13.17 -10.72
CA ALA A 606 -37.29 13.77 -11.15
C ALA A 606 -37.38 15.29 -11.39
N THR A 607 -38.45 15.74 -12.06
CA THR A 607 -38.64 17.16 -12.40
C THR A 607 -38.75 18.04 -11.15
N GLY A 608 -39.58 17.65 -10.18
CA GLY A 608 -39.73 18.38 -8.92
C GLY A 608 -38.45 18.33 -8.08
N CYS A 609 -37.81 17.16 -8.03
CA CYS A 609 -36.54 16.97 -7.36
C CYS A 609 -35.46 17.91 -7.88
N GLN A 610 -35.26 17.96 -9.19
CA GLN A 610 -34.29 18.86 -9.81
C GLN A 610 -34.65 20.34 -9.62
N ALA A 611 -35.95 20.68 -9.64
CA ALA A 611 -36.42 22.05 -9.44
C ALA A 611 -36.23 22.56 -8.00
N THR A 612 -36.19 21.66 -7.02
CA THR A 612 -35.84 21.98 -5.63
C THR A 612 -34.32 21.99 -5.37
N GLY A 613 -33.51 21.71 -6.40
CA GLY A 613 -32.06 21.58 -6.29
C GLY A 613 -31.58 20.20 -5.82
N GLY A 614 -32.48 19.22 -5.64
CA GLY A 614 -32.12 17.84 -5.30
C GLY A 614 -31.68 17.01 -6.51
N ILE A 615 -31.03 15.89 -6.24
CA ILE A 615 -30.59 14.91 -7.24
C ILE A 615 -31.57 13.73 -7.27
N TRP A 616 -32.14 13.46 -8.44
CA TRP A 616 -33.02 12.29 -8.63
C TRP A 616 -32.20 11.02 -8.79
N ASN A 617 -32.34 10.11 -7.82
CA ASN A 617 -31.72 8.80 -7.85
C ASN A 617 -32.78 7.74 -8.15
N ALA A 618 -32.81 7.26 -9.39
CA ALA A 618 -33.69 6.19 -9.81
C ALA A 618 -32.98 4.84 -9.74
N HIS A 619 -33.58 3.89 -9.04
CA HIS A 619 -33.16 2.50 -9.07
C HIS A 619 -34.08 1.73 -10.03
N THR A 620 -33.58 1.45 -11.23
CA THR A 620 -34.34 0.72 -12.25
C THR A 620 -34.39 -0.77 -11.93
N CYS A 621 -35.37 -1.46 -12.51
CA CYS A 621 -35.47 -2.92 -12.44
C CYS A 621 -34.15 -3.59 -12.88
N ALA A 622 -33.56 -3.15 -13.99
CA ALA A 622 -32.29 -3.69 -14.48
C ALA A 622 -31.16 -3.53 -13.45
N LYS A 623 -31.07 -2.38 -12.80
CA LYS A 623 -30.07 -2.12 -11.78
C LYS A 623 -30.27 -3.04 -10.58
N GLU A 624 -31.51 -3.25 -10.14
CA GLU A 624 -31.82 -4.14 -9.02
C GLU A 624 -31.40 -5.58 -9.32
N VAL A 625 -31.86 -6.13 -10.45
CA VAL A 625 -31.57 -7.52 -10.81
C VAL A 625 -30.07 -7.73 -11.06
N SER A 626 -29.35 -6.72 -11.55
CA SER A 626 -27.89 -6.78 -11.71
C SER A 626 -27.11 -6.86 -10.39
N GLN A 627 -27.73 -6.52 -9.27
CA GLN A 627 -27.12 -6.56 -7.94
C GLN A 627 -27.40 -7.87 -7.19
N TRP A 628 -28.23 -8.75 -7.76
CA TRP A 628 -28.52 -10.04 -7.13
C TRP A 628 -27.30 -10.96 -7.15
N SER A 629 -27.11 -11.69 -6.05
CA SER A 629 -26.01 -12.65 -5.95
C SER A 629 -26.24 -13.86 -6.87
N PRO A 630 -25.18 -14.60 -7.24
CA PRO A 630 -25.32 -15.84 -7.99
C PRO A 630 -26.19 -16.87 -7.27
N GLU A 631 -26.18 -16.95 -5.94
CA GLU A 631 -27.08 -17.83 -5.19
C GLU A 631 -28.54 -17.42 -5.32
N GLN A 632 -28.84 -16.11 -5.33
CA GLN A 632 -30.18 -15.60 -5.59
C GLN A 632 -30.65 -15.97 -7.00
N HIS A 633 -29.81 -15.73 -8.02
CA HIS A 633 -30.13 -16.14 -9.38
C HIS A 633 -30.32 -17.66 -9.51
N LYS A 634 -29.48 -18.48 -8.87
CA LYS A 634 -29.59 -19.94 -8.87
C LYS A 634 -30.84 -20.44 -8.16
N MET A 635 -31.21 -19.80 -7.05
CA MET A 635 -32.47 -20.07 -6.35
C MET A 635 -33.66 -19.82 -7.28
N LEU A 636 -33.67 -18.69 -8.00
CA LEU A 636 -34.72 -18.38 -8.97
C LEU A 636 -34.72 -19.31 -10.17
N GLN A 637 -33.55 -19.73 -10.65
CA GLN A 637 -33.46 -20.72 -11.72
C GLN A 637 -34.06 -22.06 -11.29
N LYS A 638 -33.80 -22.52 -10.05
CA LYS A 638 -34.46 -23.70 -9.50
C LYS A 638 -35.97 -23.51 -9.38
N ALA A 639 -36.41 -22.30 -8.99
CA ALA A 639 -37.83 -21.99 -8.93
C ALA A 639 -38.49 -22.09 -10.31
N ASP A 640 -37.81 -21.57 -11.34
CA ASP A 640 -38.24 -21.63 -12.74
C ASP A 640 -38.38 -23.07 -13.24
N GLU A 641 -37.36 -23.89 -12.95
CA GLU A 641 -37.29 -25.31 -13.32
C GLU A 641 -38.34 -26.17 -12.60
N HIS A 642 -38.61 -25.87 -11.32
CA HIS A 642 -39.64 -26.55 -10.53
C HIS A 642 -41.05 -25.99 -10.77
N GLY A 643 -41.17 -24.79 -11.35
CA GLY A 643 -42.41 -24.04 -11.48
C GLY A 643 -42.99 -23.57 -10.13
N THR A 644 -42.16 -23.48 -9.09
CA THR A 644 -42.58 -23.03 -7.75
C THR A 644 -41.41 -22.51 -6.92
N CYS A 645 -41.67 -21.50 -6.08
CA CYS A 645 -40.73 -21.00 -5.07
C CYS A 645 -40.87 -21.66 -3.68
N LEU A 646 -41.72 -22.68 -3.55
CA LEU A 646 -41.91 -23.39 -2.29
C LEU A 646 -40.60 -24.07 -1.85
N ASP A 647 -40.29 -23.93 -0.56
CA ASP A 647 -39.11 -24.50 0.11
C ASP A 647 -37.75 -24.03 -0.44
N LEU A 648 -37.73 -22.94 -1.22
CA LEU A 648 -36.52 -22.29 -1.69
C LEU A 648 -36.19 -21.08 -0.82
N GLU A 649 -34.95 -21.00 -0.34
CA GLU A 649 -34.45 -19.94 0.53
C GLU A 649 -32.98 -19.66 0.25
N VAL A 650 -32.59 -18.38 0.37
CA VAL A 650 -31.20 -17.95 0.35
C VAL A 650 -31.00 -16.87 1.41
N HIS A 651 -29.93 -17.01 2.21
CA HIS A 651 -29.60 -16.08 3.31
C HIS A 651 -30.76 -15.76 4.29
N GLY A 652 -31.62 -16.73 4.61
CA GLY A 652 -32.76 -16.50 5.51
C GLY A 652 -34.01 -15.91 4.83
N MET A 653 -33.95 -15.64 3.51
CA MET A 653 -35.05 -15.06 2.75
C MET A 653 -35.64 -16.11 1.81
N ARG A 654 -36.96 -16.36 1.94
CA ARG A 654 -37.67 -17.30 1.06
C ARG A 654 -37.80 -16.71 -0.33
N ALA A 655 -37.68 -17.54 -1.36
CA ALA A 655 -37.72 -17.11 -2.75
C ALA A 655 -39.00 -16.34 -3.11
N GLN A 656 -40.14 -16.73 -2.53
CA GLN A 656 -41.41 -16.04 -2.70
C GLN A 656 -41.38 -14.60 -2.13
N ASP A 657 -40.81 -14.42 -0.94
CA ASP A 657 -40.71 -13.10 -0.30
C ASP A 657 -39.75 -12.20 -1.08
N PHE A 658 -38.67 -12.78 -1.61
CA PHE A 658 -37.68 -12.10 -2.44
C PHE A 658 -38.27 -11.60 -3.77
N VAL A 659 -39.08 -12.42 -4.45
CA VAL A 659 -39.59 -12.12 -5.80
C VAL A 659 -40.84 -11.24 -5.79
N ASN A 660 -41.70 -11.34 -4.76
CA ASN A 660 -43.04 -10.75 -4.81
C ASN A 660 -43.01 -9.23 -5.10
N TRP A 661 -42.20 -8.46 -4.37
CA TRP A 661 -42.12 -7.01 -4.57
C TRP A 661 -41.42 -6.61 -5.89
N PRO A 662 -40.25 -7.15 -6.25
CA PRO A 662 -39.64 -6.90 -7.56
C PRO A 662 -40.55 -7.30 -8.73
N ALA A 663 -41.29 -8.40 -8.63
CA ALA A 663 -42.22 -8.83 -9.68
C ALA A 663 -43.37 -7.83 -9.87
N GLN A 664 -43.94 -7.36 -8.77
CA GLN A 664 -45.00 -6.35 -8.75
C GLN A 664 -44.59 -5.05 -9.44
N GLN A 665 -43.33 -4.65 -9.24
CA GLN A 665 -42.80 -3.45 -9.88
C GLN A 665 -42.38 -3.70 -11.34
N CYS A 666 -41.68 -4.80 -11.61
CA CYS A 666 -40.90 -4.96 -12.83
C CYS A 666 -41.55 -5.83 -13.91
N CYS A 667 -42.64 -6.54 -13.60
CA CYS A 667 -43.27 -7.49 -14.51
C CYS A 667 -44.63 -7.00 -15.02
N LYS A 668 -44.80 -7.01 -16.35
CA LYS A 668 -46.10 -6.71 -16.98
C LYS A 668 -47.17 -7.75 -16.67
N SER A 669 -46.75 -8.98 -16.37
CA SER A 669 -47.63 -10.14 -16.15
C SER A 669 -47.98 -10.37 -14.68
N PHE A 670 -47.48 -9.54 -13.75
CA PHE A 670 -47.84 -9.64 -12.34
C PHE A 670 -49.37 -9.66 -12.17
N PRO A 671 -49.94 -10.58 -11.36
CA PRO A 671 -49.32 -11.41 -10.31
C PRO A 671 -48.61 -12.69 -10.76
N ALA A 672 -48.58 -13.02 -12.06
CA ALA A 672 -47.77 -14.12 -12.53
C ALA A 672 -46.28 -13.74 -12.44
N SER A 673 -45.50 -14.58 -11.75
CA SER A 673 -44.06 -14.38 -11.54
C SER A 673 -43.31 -15.68 -11.82
N ILE A 674 -41.98 -15.66 -11.69
CA ILE A 674 -41.14 -16.85 -11.80
C ILE A 674 -41.55 -17.96 -10.80
N CYS A 675 -42.04 -17.57 -9.62
CA CYS A 675 -42.53 -18.47 -8.59
C CYS A 675 -43.88 -19.09 -8.91
N ASP A 676 -44.66 -18.45 -9.78
CA ASP A 676 -46.10 -18.62 -9.87
C ASP A 676 -46.63 -18.29 -11.27
N LYS A 677 -46.05 -18.98 -12.25
CA LYS A 677 -46.23 -18.70 -13.68
C LYS A 677 -47.68 -18.75 -14.18
N ASP A 678 -48.56 -19.47 -13.48
CA ASP A 678 -49.95 -19.68 -13.89
C ASP A 678 -50.97 -18.88 -13.08
N VAL A 679 -50.53 -18.06 -12.12
CA VAL A 679 -51.44 -17.22 -11.34
C VAL A 679 -52.06 -16.18 -12.24
N LYS A 680 -53.39 -16.02 -12.12
CA LYS A 680 -54.15 -15.00 -12.82
C LYS A 680 -54.62 -13.97 -11.81
N ALA A 681 -54.66 -12.71 -12.23
CA ALA A 681 -55.31 -11.66 -11.46
C ALA A 681 -56.78 -12.07 -11.20
N MET A 682 -57.12 -12.16 -9.91
CA MET A 682 -58.46 -12.52 -9.45
C MET A 682 -59.14 -11.30 -8.86
N THR A 683 -60.39 -11.07 -9.27
CA THR A 683 -61.24 -10.07 -8.62
C THR A 683 -61.77 -10.63 -7.30
N PRO A 684 -61.89 -9.82 -6.23
CA PRO A 684 -62.60 -10.23 -5.01
C PRO A 684 -64.11 -10.44 -5.26
N CYS A 685 -64.66 -10.00 -6.40
CA CYS A 685 -66.07 -10.25 -6.70
C CYS A 685 -66.34 -11.75 -6.98
N LEU A 686 -67.49 -12.24 -6.49
CA LEU A 686 -67.97 -13.62 -6.75
C LEU A 686 -68.07 -13.93 -8.26
N ARG A 687 -68.39 -12.92 -9.07
CA ARG A 687 -68.40 -12.98 -10.53
C ARG A 687 -67.59 -11.80 -11.06
N SER A 688 -66.73 -12.04 -12.05
CA SER A 688 -65.88 -11.01 -12.66
C SER A 688 -66.67 -9.84 -13.25
N GLN A 689 -67.86 -10.09 -13.80
CA GLN A 689 -68.76 -9.06 -14.32
C GLN A 689 -69.31 -8.10 -13.25
N ASP A 690 -69.25 -8.48 -11.97
CA ASP A 690 -69.66 -7.63 -10.85
C ASP A 690 -68.51 -6.68 -10.41
N PHE A 691 -67.31 -6.83 -11.00
CA PHE A 691 -66.16 -5.97 -10.74
C PHE A 691 -66.19 -4.75 -11.68
N ASP A 692 -66.35 -3.57 -11.11
CA ASP A 692 -66.33 -2.31 -11.85
C ASP A 692 -64.89 -1.83 -12.03
N HIS A 693 -64.30 -2.20 -13.17
CA HIS A 693 -62.88 -2.04 -13.46
C HIS A 693 -62.38 -0.62 -13.17
N ASN A 694 -63.05 0.39 -13.72
CA ASN A 694 -62.60 1.79 -13.68
C ASN A 694 -63.16 2.57 -12.48
N LYS A 695 -63.81 1.88 -11.54
CA LYS A 695 -64.35 2.55 -10.37
C LYS A 695 -63.23 2.98 -9.45
N THR A 696 -63.35 4.22 -8.96
CA THR A 696 -62.49 4.75 -7.91
C THR A 696 -62.63 3.90 -6.66
N MET A 697 -61.53 3.32 -6.22
CA MET A 697 -61.48 2.57 -4.97
C MET A 697 -61.19 3.51 -3.80
N TRP A 698 -60.15 4.31 -3.95
CA TRP A 698 -59.80 5.37 -3.04
C TRP A 698 -59.22 6.53 -3.85
N ALA A 699 -59.37 7.72 -3.30
CA ALA A 699 -58.73 8.92 -3.80
C ALA A 699 -58.26 9.73 -2.61
N TRP A 700 -57.14 10.43 -2.77
CA TRP A 700 -56.65 11.35 -1.76
C TRP A 700 -56.19 12.66 -2.39
N CYS A 701 -55.99 13.64 -1.53
CA CYS A 701 -55.42 14.92 -1.91
C CYS A 701 -54.01 15.02 -1.33
N GLU A 702 -53.02 14.91 -2.21
CA GLU A 702 -51.58 14.96 -1.90
C GLU A 702 -51.06 16.40 -1.86
N GLY A 703 -49.92 16.62 -1.20
CA GLY A 703 -49.17 17.89 -1.29
C GLY A 703 -49.74 19.06 -0.49
N LEU A 704 -50.63 18.81 0.47
CA LEU A 704 -51.17 19.85 1.36
C LEU A 704 -50.22 20.08 2.56
N TYR A 705 -49.09 20.76 2.32
CA TYR A 705 -48.22 21.24 3.39
C TYR A 705 -47.78 22.71 3.21
N PRO A 706 -47.92 23.58 4.24
CA PRO A 706 -48.62 23.29 5.50
C PRO A 706 -50.10 23.00 5.25
N VAL A 707 -50.63 22.06 6.04
CA VAL A 707 -52.02 21.60 5.93
C VAL A 707 -52.94 22.83 6.04
N PRO A 708 -53.88 23.03 5.09
CA PRO A 708 -54.83 24.14 5.17
C PRO A 708 -55.55 24.13 6.52
N ALA A 709 -55.87 25.31 7.05
CA ALA A 709 -56.64 25.39 8.28
C ALA A 709 -57.93 24.57 8.14
N GLU A 710 -58.36 23.89 9.20
CA GLU A 710 -59.55 23.01 9.17
C GLU A 710 -60.78 23.72 8.57
N ALA A 711 -60.91 25.02 8.81
CA ALA A 711 -61.97 25.85 8.23
C ALA A 711 -61.90 25.96 6.69
N ASP A 712 -60.70 26.05 6.11
CA ASP A 712 -60.48 26.14 4.67
C ASP A 712 -60.73 24.78 3.99
N CYS A 713 -60.35 23.69 4.65
CA CYS A 713 -60.71 22.32 4.25
C CYS A 713 -62.22 22.13 4.16
N LEU A 714 -62.92 22.46 5.25
CA LEU A 714 -64.37 22.33 5.33
C LEU A 714 -65.07 23.23 4.30
N ALA A 715 -64.52 24.41 4.00
CA ALA A 715 -65.05 25.34 3.02
C ALA A 715 -65.01 24.80 1.57
N GLN A 716 -64.05 23.92 1.25
CA GLN A 716 -63.97 23.26 -0.07
C GLN A 716 -64.75 21.93 -0.13
N GLY A 717 -65.50 21.58 0.93
CA GLY A 717 -66.19 20.30 1.02
C GLY A 717 -65.25 19.13 1.30
N CYS A 718 -64.05 19.40 1.82
CA CYS A 718 -63.10 18.40 2.30
C CYS A 718 -63.29 18.18 3.80
N THR A 719 -62.83 17.04 4.32
CA THR A 719 -62.76 16.78 5.77
C THR A 719 -61.32 16.96 6.23
N GLY A 720 -61.07 17.59 7.38
CA GLY A 720 -59.71 17.84 7.83
C GLY A 720 -59.57 17.85 9.34
N ASN A 721 -58.34 17.73 9.81
CA ASN A 721 -57.91 18.00 11.17
C ASN A 721 -56.65 18.87 11.13
N GLU A 722 -56.06 19.15 12.29
CA GLU A 722 -54.83 19.95 12.41
C GLU A 722 -53.60 19.37 11.68
N HIS A 723 -53.69 18.15 11.13
CA HIS A 723 -52.60 17.45 10.47
C HIS A 723 -52.91 17.01 9.03
N HIS A 724 -54.17 16.99 8.59
CA HIS A 724 -54.54 16.46 7.28
C HIS A 724 -55.81 17.12 6.73
N CYS A 725 -55.92 17.16 5.40
CA CYS A 725 -57.10 17.62 4.69
C CYS A 725 -57.43 16.66 3.54
N HIS A 726 -58.60 16.04 3.60
CA HIS A 726 -59.05 14.98 2.69
C HIS A 726 -60.20 15.46 1.82
N CYS A 727 -59.96 15.51 0.51
CA CYS A 727 -60.94 15.95 -0.47
C CYS A 727 -61.47 14.77 -1.29
N GLU A 728 -62.79 14.64 -1.37
CA GLU A 728 -63.46 13.58 -2.15
C GLU A 728 -63.52 13.88 -3.65
N THR A 729 -63.11 15.07 -4.08
CA THR A 729 -63.16 15.46 -5.50
C THR A 729 -61.88 16.15 -5.94
N ALA A 730 -61.52 15.93 -7.21
CA ALA A 730 -60.39 16.61 -7.85
C ALA A 730 -60.49 18.13 -7.75
N ALA A 731 -61.70 18.68 -7.98
CA ALA A 731 -61.94 20.12 -7.92
C ALA A 731 -61.67 20.70 -6.52
N ALA A 732 -62.14 20.01 -5.47
CA ALA A 732 -61.92 20.45 -4.09
C ALA A 732 -60.44 20.33 -3.69
N CYS A 733 -59.76 19.27 -4.13
CA CYS A 733 -58.34 19.09 -3.87
C CYS A 733 -57.48 20.17 -4.56
N THR A 734 -57.72 20.42 -5.84
CA THR A 734 -57.03 21.48 -6.59
C THR A 734 -57.33 22.88 -6.03
N ALA A 735 -58.55 23.11 -5.52
CA ALA A 735 -58.91 24.38 -4.90
C ALA A 735 -58.14 24.67 -3.60
N LEU A 736 -57.61 23.63 -2.93
CA LEU A 736 -56.73 23.75 -1.77
C LEU A 736 -55.23 23.77 -2.16
N GLY A 737 -54.91 23.73 -3.45
CA GLY A 737 -53.53 23.64 -3.94
C GLY A 737 -52.94 22.22 -3.89
N GLY A 738 -53.74 21.21 -3.56
CA GLY A 738 -53.30 19.81 -3.52
C GLY A 738 -53.45 19.10 -4.87
N LYS A 739 -52.75 17.97 -5.01
CA LYS A 739 -52.81 17.08 -6.17
C LYS A 739 -53.81 15.95 -5.91
N TYR A 740 -54.83 15.83 -6.74
CA TYR A 740 -55.80 14.75 -6.62
C TYR A 740 -55.23 13.48 -7.23
N VAL A 741 -55.07 12.45 -6.41
CA VAL A 741 -54.64 11.12 -6.84
C VAL A 741 -55.81 10.16 -6.67
N GLU A 742 -56.17 9.49 -7.75
CA GLU A 742 -57.29 8.56 -7.81
C GLU A 742 -56.80 7.18 -8.22
N HIS A 743 -57.07 6.18 -7.39
CA HIS A 743 -56.76 4.79 -7.68
C HIS A 743 -58.03 4.03 -8.05
N GLN A 744 -57.99 3.40 -9.22
CA GLN A 744 -59.08 2.57 -9.72
C GLN A 744 -58.95 1.14 -9.19
N CYS A 745 -60.08 0.45 -9.00
CA CYS A 745 -60.12 -0.91 -8.46
C CYS A 745 -59.17 -1.87 -9.19
N TRP A 746 -59.03 -1.78 -10.52
CA TRP A 746 -58.15 -2.66 -11.28
C TRP A 746 -56.67 -2.47 -10.99
N GLN A 747 -56.24 -1.24 -10.69
CA GLN A 747 -54.84 -0.94 -10.38
C GLN A 747 -54.47 -1.67 -9.10
N ASP A 748 -55.35 -1.60 -8.10
CA ASP A 748 -55.16 -2.23 -6.79
C ASP A 748 -55.09 -3.77 -6.84
N LEU A 749 -55.80 -4.40 -7.80
CA LEU A 749 -55.63 -5.84 -8.05
C LEU A 749 -54.20 -6.19 -8.46
N GLN A 750 -53.51 -5.31 -9.18
CA GLN A 750 -52.10 -5.52 -9.54
C GLN A 750 -51.16 -5.32 -8.35
N TRP A 751 -51.65 -4.80 -7.22
CA TRP A 751 -50.85 -4.63 -6.00
C TRP A 751 -51.04 -5.74 -4.97
N MET A 752 -51.94 -6.70 -5.24
CA MET A 752 -52.14 -7.86 -4.36
C MET A 752 -51.07 -8.92 -4.61
N ALA A 753 -50.54 -9.51 -3.54
CA ALA A 753 -49.59 -10.60 -3.66
C ALA A 753 -50.22 -11.82 -4.37
N ALA A 754 -49.39 -12.64 -5.04
CA ALA A 754 -49.86 -13.80 -5.79
C ALA A 754 -50.67 -14.79 -4.92
N GLU A 755 -50.32 -14.92 -3.65
CA GLU A 755 -50.99 -15.74 -2.64
C GLU A 755 -52.41 -15.25 -2.36
N VAL A 756 -52.66 -13.94 -2.43
CA VAL A 756 -54.00 -13.37 -2.27
C VAL A 756 -54.86 -13.78 -3.46
N HIS A 757 -54.35 -13.67 -4.69
CA HIS A 757 -55.09 -14.13 -5.88
C HIS A 757 -55.37 -15.63 -5.86
N LYS A 758 -54.39 -16.46 -5.46
CA LYS A 758 -54.60 -17.89 -5.25
C LYS A 758 -55.65 -18.17 -4.18
N GLY A 759 -55.60 -17.45 -3.06
CA GLY A 759 -56.58 -17.53 -1.98
C GLY A 759 -57.99 -17.21 -2.49
N ILE A 760 -58.15 -16.12 -3.24
CA ILE A 760 -59.44 -15.77 -3.86
C ILE A 760 -59.91 -16.88 -4.81
N ALA A 761 -59.05 -17.40 -5.67
CA ALA A 761 -59.39 -18.51 -6.58
C ALA A 761 -59.84 -19.75 -5.81
N LYS A 762 -59.12 -20.12 -4.74
CA LYS A 762 -59.48 -21.23 -3.85
C LYS A 762 -60.82 -21.00 -3.17
N ALA A 763 -61.06 -19.79 -2.63
CA ALA A 763 -62.31 -19.44 -1.97
C ALA A 763 -63.52 -19.45 -2.93
N ILE A 764 -63.33 -18.98 -4.16
CA ILE A 764 -64.35 -19.07 -5.22
C ILE A 764 -64.65 -20.54 -5.56
N GLY A 765 -63.61 -21.37 -5.72
CA GLY A 765 -63.76 -22.80 -5.99
C GLY A 765 -64.44 -23.57 -4.86
N GLN A 766 -64.18 -23.21 -3.60
CA GLN A 766 -64.79 -23.81 -2.42
C GLN A 766 -66.17 -23.23 -2.07
N GLY A 767 -66.50 -22.04 -2.60
CA GLY A 767 -67.69 -21.30 -2.21
C GLY A 767 -67.67 -20.80 -0.75
N THR A 768 -66.51 -20.81 -0.09
CA THR A 768 -66.27 -20.32 1.29
C THR A 768 -64.85 -19.76 1.41
N CYS A 769 -64.63 -18.81 2.34
CA CYS A 769 -63.28 -18.34 2.72
C CYS A 769 -62.76 -19.03 4.00
N GLU A 770 -63.54 -19.93 4.58
CA GLU A 770 -63.13 -20.71 5.75
C GLU A 770 -61.91 -21.57 5.41
N ASP A 771 -60.90 -21.54 6.30
CA ASP A 771 -59.64 -22.27 6.16
C ASP A 771 -58.87 -21.96 4.86
N VAL A 772 -59.12 -20.78 4.27
CA VAL A 772 -58.32 -20.22 3.19
C VAL A 772 -57.34 -19.22 3.76
N GLU A 773 -56.06 -19.56 3.71
CA GLU A 773 -54.97 -18.65 4.07
C GLU A 773 -54.49 -17.87 2.85
N ALA A 774 -54.10 -16.62 3.07
CA ALA A 774 -53.41 -15.78 2.12
C ALA A 774 -52.41 -14.91 2.90
N GLN A 775 -51.14 -14.94 2.48
CA GLN A 775 -50.03 -14.13 2.95
C GLN A 775 -50.03 -13.81 4.48
N HIS A 776 -49.31 -14.60 5.27
CA HIS A 776 -49.15 -14.44 6.72
C HIS A 776 -50.46 -14.42 7.55
N GLY A 777 -51.59 -14.81 6.98
CA GLY A 777 -52.85 -14.89 7.70
C GLY A 777 -54.00 -15.52 6.91
N LYS A 778 -55.21 -15.35 7.41
CA LYS A 778 -56.42 -15.80 6.73
C LYS A 778 -56.77 -14.83 5.59
N LEU A 779 -57.28 -15.37 4.48
CA LEU A 779 -57.70 -14.59 3.31
C LEU A 779 -58.69 -13.48 3.69
N GLU A 780 -59.58 -13.73 4.65
CA GLU A 780 -60.56 -12.75 5.14
C GLU A 780 -59.90 -11.40 5.49
N TYR A 781 -58.73 -11.40 6.13
CA TYR A 781 -58.03 -10.16 6.51
C TYR A 781 -57.42 -9.43 5.32
N ALA A 782 -56.92 -10.16 4.32
CA ALA A 782 -56.30 -9.60 3.13
C ALA A 782 -57.30 -8.91 2.19
N VAL A 783 -58.60 -9.24 2.31
CA VAL A 783 -59.64 -8.79 1.39
C VAL A 783 -60.78 -8.01 2.04
N ASP A 784 -60.92 -8.02 3.37
CA ASP A 784 -62.00 -7.30 4.08
C ASP A 784 -61.85 -5.78 4.02
N TRP A 785 -60.62 -5.27 3.88
CA TRP A 785 -60.36 -3.83 3.77
C TRP A 785 -60.96 -3.22 2.48
N LEU A 786 -61.18 -4.04 1.43
CA LEU A 786 -61.83 -3.66 0.18
C LEU A 786 -63.36 -3.49 0.29
N GLY A 787 -63.95 -3.83 1.45
CA GLY A 787 -65.41 -3.86 1.62
C GLY A 787 -65.96 -3.47 3.00
N GLY A 788 -65.14 -2.94 3.90
CA GLY A 788 -65.53 -2.64 5.29
C GLY A 788 -65.84 -1.16 5.57
N PRO A 789 -67.01 -0.82 6.15
CA PRO A 789 -67.18 0.41 6.90
C PRO A 789 -66.71 0.19 8.36
N ARG A 790 -65.69 0.93 8.80
CA ARG A 790 -65.13 1.09 10.17
C ARG A 790 -64.04 0.10 10.63
N PHE A 791 -62.90 0.68 11.04
CA PHE A 791 -62.17 0.27 12.25
C PHE A 791 -62.47 1.29 13.35
N GLY A 792 -63.20 0.85 14.38
CA GLY A 792 -63.45 1.59 15.61
C GLY A 792 -63.82 0.53 16.66
N ASP A 793 -63.01 0.46 17.72
CA ASP A 793 -63.03 -0.50 18.83
C ASP A 793 -62.61 -1.95 18.53
N SER A 794 -61.35 -2.27 18.81
CA SER A 794 -61.03 -3.10 19.98
C SER A 794 -59.51 -3.22 20.17
N SER A 795 -59.06 -2.82 21.35
CA SER A 795 -57.78 -3.22 21.93
C SER A 795 -57.58 -4.74 21.87
N GLN A 796 -56.54 -5.23 21.17
CA GLN A 796 -55.66 -6.35 21.55
C GLN A 796 -54.72 -6.79 20.41
N ASN A 797 -53.44 -6.96 20.77
CA ASN A 797 -52.38 -7.79 20.16
C ASN A 797 -51.42 -7.17 19.11
N SER A 798 -50.28 -6.70 19.65
CA SER A 798 -48.91 -7.08 19.29
C SER A 798 -48.67 -7.78 17.93
N TRP A 799 -48.02 -7.06 17.02
CA TRP A 799 -47.24 -7.60 15.90
C TRP A 799 -45.75 -7.44 16.22
N PRO A 800 -44.88 -8.45 15.99
CA PRO A 800 -43.44 -8.29 16.12
C PRO A 800 -42.87 -7.60 14.87
N HIS A 801 -41.92 -6.71 15.12
CA HIS A 801 -41.18 -5.91 14.15
C HIS A 801 -40.57 -6.74 13.00
N HIS A 802 -40.79 -6.31 11.75
CA HIS A 802 -39.76 -6.17 10.71
C HIS A 802 -40.30 -5.23 9.60
N HIS A 803 -39.41 -4.40 9.07
CA HIS A 803 -39.67 -3.15 8.35
C HIS A 803 -40.44 -3.30 7.02
N VAL A 804 -41.67 -2.77 6.97
CA VAL A 804 -42.19 -1.90 5.89
C VAL A 804 -43.20 -0.96 6.56
N ALA A 805 -42.80 0.29 6.79
CA ALA A 805 -43.66 1.30 7.39
C ALA A 805 -44.34 2.13 6.29
N LEU A 806 -45.66 2.09 6.20
CA LEU A 806 -46.47 3.20 5.71
C LEU A 806 -47.43 3.60 6.83
N PRO A 807 -47.50 4.89 7.23
CA PRO A 807 -48.34 5.33 8.33
C PRO A 807 -49.75 5.59 7.80
N TRP A 808 -50.74 4.81 8.21
CA TRP A 808 -52.15 5.07 7.91
C TRP A 808 -52.97 5.06 9.20
N SER A 809 -53.45 6.25 9.60
CA SER A 809 -54.42 6.42 10.67
C SER A 809 -55.45 7.49 10.29
N GLY A 810 -56.74 7.11 10.20
CA GLY A 810 -57.85 8.06 10.28
C GLY A 810 -59.07 7.83 9.37
N LEU A 811 -60.09 7.14 9.90
CA LEU A 811 -61.54 7.13 9.61
C LEU A 811 -62.10 7.67 8.26
N PHE A 812 -62.72 6.76 7.49
CA PHE A 812 -63.62 7.02 6.35
C PHE A 812 -65.12 6.88 6.70
N VAL A 813 -65.95 7.68 6.03
CA VAL A 813 -67.34 7.34 5.66
C VAL A 813 -67.54 7.67 4.17
N GLY A 814 -67.44 6.67 3.31
CA GLY A 814 -67.84 6.73 1.89
C GLY A 814 -68.23 5.32 1.43
N HIS A 815 -69.46 5.14 0.97
CA HIS A 815 -70.00 3.82 0.62
C HIS A 815 -69.42 3.31 -0.72
N VAL A 816 -68.44 2.40 -0.68
CA VAL A 816 -68.04 1.61 -1.84
C VAL A 816 -67.93 0.15 -1.44
N VAL A 817 -68.61 -0.71 -2.18
CA VAL A 817 -68.85 -2.11 -1.82
C VAL A 817 -68.46 -2.99 -2.99
N CYS A 818 -67.24 -3.53 -2.93
CA CYS A 818 -66.82 -4.70 -3.72
C CYS A 818 -66.88 -5.92 -2.78
N PHE A 819 -68.08 -6.49 -2.56
CA PHE A 819 -68.23 -7.60 -1.61
C PHE A 819 -67.70 -8.93 -2.17
N ILE A 820 -66.73 -9.56 -1.49
CA ILE A 820 -66.65 -11.02 -1.43
C ILE A 820 -67.81 -11.49 -0.55
N ARG A 821 -68.98 -11.75 -1.14
CA ARG A 821 -70.14 -12.29 -0.42
C ARG A 821 -69.85 -13.65 0.24
N ILE A 822 -68.81 -14.35 -0.22
CA ILE A 822 -68.35 -15.66 0.26
C ILE A 822 -67.75 -15.56 1.68
N CYS A 823 -66.99 -14.51 2.02
CA CYS A 823 -66.29 -14.42 3.31
C CYS A 823 -67.19 -13.92 4.46
N ARG A 824 -68.34 -13.28 4.17
CA ARG A 824 -69.26 -12.70 5.18
C ARG A 824 -70.40 -13.60 5.65
N THR A 825 -70.42 -14.89 5.30
CA THR A 825 -71.53 -15.81 5.61
C THR A 825 -71.75 -16.06 7.12
N LYS A 826 -70.91 -15.55 8.03
CA LYS A 826 -71.10 -15.67 9.49
C LYS A 826 -71.95 -14.61 10.19
N PHE A 827 -72.35 -13.50 9.54
CA PHE A 827 -73.09 -12.41 10.24
C PHE A 827 -74.60 -12.28 9.95
N ARG A 828 -75.24 -13.26 9.31
CA ARG A 828 -76.71 -13.37 9.32
C ARG A 828 -77.16 -14.82 9.48
N ALA A 829 -77.44 -15.22 10.72
CA ALA A 829 -78.41 -16.27 10.97
C ALA A 829 -79.78 -15.83 10.43
N PRO A 830 -80.55 -16.70 9.74
CA PRO A 830 -81.92 -16.40 9.38
C PRO A 830 -82.79 -16.48 10.65
N PHE A 831 -83.41 -15.36 11.04
CA PHE A 831 -84.53 -15.41 11.97
C PHE A 831 -85.70 -16.13 11.28
N SER A 832 -85.88 -17.40 11.63
CA SER A 832 -87.11 -18.14 11.44
C SER A 832 -88.14 -17.65 12.45
N LEU A 833 -89.15 -16.91 11.99
CA LEU A 833 -90.41 -16.77 12.71
C LEU A 833 -91.22 -18.04 12.45
N ASN A 834 -91.35 -18.87 13.48
CA ASN A 834 -92.28 -19.99 13.49
C ASN A 834 -93.48 -19.60 14.38
N PRO A 835 -94.73 -19.60 13.89
CA PRO A 835 -95.90 -19.39 14.75
C PRO A 835 -96.49 -20.74 15.15
N LYS A 836 -96.78 -20.95 16.44
CA LYS A 836 -97.84 -21.85 16.93
C LYS A 836 -98.24 -21.47 18.35
N PRO A 837 -99.52 -21.66 18.75
CA PRO A 837 -100.78 -21.58 18.00
C PRO A 837 -101.35 -20.17 17.95
#